data_AF-A0AAW8WMH0-F1
#
_entry.id   AF-A0AAW8WMH0-F1
#
_cell.length_a   1.000
_cell.length_b   1.000
_cell.length_c   1.000
_cell.angle_alpha   90.00
_cell.angle_beta   90.00
_cell.angle_gamma   90.00
#
_symmetry.space_group_name_H-M   'P 1'
#
loop_
_entity.id
_entity.type
_entity.pdbx_description
1 polymer ?
#
loop_
_entity_poly.entity_id
_entity_poly.type
_entity_poly.pdbx_seq_one_letter_code
_entity_poly.pdbx_strand_id
1 'polypeptide(L)'
;MVLTTFTMLLIFKLVVLIGGGVPKQSAEDTKNNINISKEDLGNGQTRWTVVFFPNKGLQNVGSKLSGLCNATFGIAITSDYQIVGKVNMEVISDSTQSFVAHTFKPGSSSATDITIQNPTPEVKFSFDPTTDVEPNGLIRSLAYNNQYLQGPYYFTTATDTGKENLWQTYFKDGTEYNNAYDGNPYLGSNHDFHFNTFKIANETGVDGAKYGDSIIYDTQGGVNGVFSSDNFNQAMEFKSQGTTGNGKTQFSSYVISFITQHTDSHEVGLIKSPTGQQFSGISANIYSYQNLGYYNMMSSLYGEQKVLNVSAKDIIPNWDEAKAANQAIDTALVNKKGEINTATNIDQATKDNLIKEATDAADVAKNAIAEATTVDAIKKAQEDGVTNIYNVKVPSLEDAKQAANQLVDEAVSKKLDEIKANTNLTDEEKTKLTNDANSAANDAKDKIKSATTNDVATQAGKDGVAAIEAVTVPADSGVKKNANQAIDDALNNKKSEINGATNIDQPTKDNLIKEATDAATKAKDAIDKATTNNDVATEQTKGTNAIDAVKVPSLTDSQTAAKQAIDETSGLTDDQKQTAKDQIDKAVDDAKENIKNASDNKGVADATDAGKLAIDKVSAKAAIDAAVAAKKSEIAQAPLTAEEAKPLNNLVDQDADAAKAAIAAATTSAAVETAKNNGVETINNIKVPTTSATKDDANKATDAGNITPTVPGGKVTVKDPSHLTDSEKDQVKKNVEDANKDNFPDGTEITVGDDGTATVTYPDGSKDVIAGTDLIIAAKGEDVLGSKYHSHKNGSNSSQADRVKGASTANGSIANAGNNLGVKAESDNAFVGVKGESDNAIGNNKATSLKTLPQTGTKDTSILGVLGMLLASLGLFGFKKKRDEK
;
A
#
# COMPACT_ATOMS: atom_id res chain seq x y z
N MET A 1 -4.78 -66.22 -20.23
CA MET A 1 -4.79 -67.70 -20.20
C MET A 1 -5.07 -68.18 -21.63
N VAL A 2 -4.04 -68.74 -22.28
CA VAL A 2 -4.01 -69.69 -23.43
C VAL A 2 -4.93 -69.44 -24.65
N LEU A 3 -4.33 -69.10 -25.80
CA LEU A 3 -4.43 -69.94 -27.01
C LEU A 3 -3.23 -69.76 -27.95
N THR A 4 -2.37 -70.77 -27.95
CA THR A 4 -1.35 -71.11 -28.94
C THR A 4 -1.97 -71.53 -30.27
N THR A 5 -1.44 -71.02 -31.38
CA THR A 5 -1.45 -71.73 -32.67
C THR A 5 -0.06 -71.67 -33.28
N PHE A 6 0.45 -72.85 -33.64
CA PHE A 6 1.80 -73.13 -34.13
C PHE A 6 2.14 -72.36 -35.42
N THR A 7 3.12 -71.46 -35.34
CA THR A 7 4.27 -71.54 -36.25
C THR A 7 5.41 -72.02 -35.37
N MET A 8 6.21 -72.98 -35.83
CA MET A 8 7.48 -73.31 -35.16
C MET A 8 8.39 -72.10 -35.35
N LEU A 9 8.18 -71.07 -34.54
CA LEU A 9 9.08 -69.94 -34.38
C LEU A 9 10.24 -70.51 -33.56
N LEU A 10 11.22 -71.10 -34.25
CA LEU A 10 12.52 -71.35 -33.65
C LEU A 10 13.15 -69.97 -33.42
N ILE A 11 12.80 -69.36 -32.28
CA ILE A 11 13.43 -68.13 -31.80
C ILE A 11 14.86 -68.48 -31.40
N PHE A 12 15.79 -68.49 -32.35
CA PHE A 12 17.21 -68.49 -32.04
C PHE A 12 17.65 -67.06 -31.74
N LYS A 13 17.99 -66.78 -30.48
CA LYS A 13 18.29 -65.42 -30.00
C LYS A 13 19.74 -64.95 -30.25
N LEU A 14 20.61 -65.78 -30.81
CA LEU A 14 21.99 -65.38 -31.10
C LEU A 14 22.61 -66.41 -32.04
N VAL A 15 23.08 -65.97 -33.21
CA VAL A 15 23.83 -66.81 -34.14
C VAL A 15 25.24 -66.27 -34.26
N VAL A 16 26.19 -67.01 -33.66
CA VAL A 16 27.61 -66.70 -33.75
C VAL A 16 28.20 -67.40 -34.97
N LEU A 17 28.76 -66.63 -35.90
CA LEU A 17 29.26 -67.10 -37.19
C LEU A 17 30.74 -66.68 -37.38
N ILE A 18 31.47 -67.37 -38.25
CA ILE A 18 32.93 -67.23 -38.33
C ILE A 18 33.35 -67.11 -39.79
N GLY A 19 33.91 -65.96 -40.17
CA GLY A 19 34.55 -65.77 -41.46
C GLY A 19 35.85 -66.57 -41.55
N GLY A 20 36.20 -67.04 -42.75
CA GLY A 20 37.35 -67.93 -42.96
C GLY A 20 38.70 -67.31 -42.59
N GLY A 21 39.12 -67.43 -41.33
CA GLY A 21 40.46 -67.10 -40.84
C GLY A 21 41.37 -68.33 -40.69
N VAL A 22 42.69 -68.08 -40.69
CA VAL A 22 43.72 -69.08 -40.37
C VAL A 22 44.47 -68.62 -39.10
N PRO A 23 44.57 -69.43 -38.03
CA PRO A 23 43.95 -70.74 -37.85
C PRO A 23 42.40 -70.64 -37.76
N LYS A 24 41.74 -71.79 -37.96
CA LYS A 24 40.28 -71.91 -37.88
C LYS A 24 39.79 -71.36 -36.52
N GLN A 25 38.96 -70.33 -36.56
CA GLN A 25 38.42 -69.70 -35.35
C GLN A 25 37.21 -70.49 -34.82
N SER A 26 36.90 -70.31 -33.54
CA SER A 26 35.81 -70.93 -32.78
C SER A 26 34.72 -69.90 -32.42
N ALA A 27 33.51 -70.36 -32.08
CA ALA A 27 32.44 -69.45 -31.66
C ALA A 27 32.81 -68.65 -30.41
N GLU A 28 33.68 -69.20 -29.57
CA GLU A 28 34.20 -68.55 -28.38
C GLU A 28 35.23 -67.45 -28.74
N ASP A 29 35.94 -67.56 -29.86
CA ASP A 29 36.76 -66.48 -30.40
C ASP A 29 35.87 -65.28 -30.78
N THR A 30 34.75 -65.52 -31.47
CA THR A 30 33.82 -64.42 -31.79
C THR A 30 33.28 -63.75 -30.54
N LYS A 31 32.88 -64.50 -29.50
CA LYS A 31 32.39 -63.90 -28.24
C LYS A 31 33.45 -63.08 -27.50
N ASN A 32 34.72 -63.49 -27.55
CA ASN A 32 35.83 -62.73 -26.96
C ASN A 32 36.06 -61.37 -27.64
N ASN A 33 35.54 -61.19 -28.87
CA ASN A 33 35.81 -60.02 -29.70
C ASN A 33 34.55 -59.23 -30.10
N ILE A 34 33.35 -59.81 -30.03
CA ILE A 34 32.07 -59.17 -30.35
C ILE A 34 31.04 -59.59 -29.30
N ASN A 35 30.41 -58.59 -28.67
CA ASN A 35 29.27 -58.79 -27.80
C ASN A 35 28.11 -57.91 -28.27
N ILE A 36 26.92 -58.49 -28.45
CA ILE A 36 25.70 -57.77 -28.84
C ILE A 36 24.66 -57.99 -27.75
N SER A 37 24.07 -56.90 -27.27
CA SER A 37 22.92 -56.92 -26.37
C SER A 37 21.82 -55.98 -26.87
N LYS A 38 20.57 -56.31 -26.52
CA LYS A 38 19.41 -55.45 -26.79
C LYS A 38 18.57 -55.23 -25.54
N GLU A 39 17.95 -54.05 -25.46
CA GLU A 39 16.97 -53.66 -24.45
C GLU A 39 15.70 -53.21 -25.18
N ASP A 40 14.56 -53.81 -24.83
CA ASP A 40 13.25 -53.40 -25.35
C ASP A 40 12.78 -52.16 -24.58
N LEU A 41 12.47 -51.08 -25.30
CA LEU A 41 12.03 -49.80 -24.75
C LEU A 41 10.51 -49.61 -24.82
N GLY A 42 9.77 -50.60 -25.34
CA GLY A 42 8.34 -50.50 -25.62
C GLY A 42 8.04 -49.76 -26.94
N ASN A 43 6.79 -49.84 -27.39
CA ASN A 43 6.29 -49.18 -28.62
C ASN A 43 7.11 -49.51 -29.89
N GLY A 44 7.66 -50.72 -29.94
CA GLY A 44 8.51 -51.18 -31.05
C GLY A 44 9.91 -50.55 -31.07
N GLN A 45 10.33 -49.82 -30.04
CA GLN A 45 11.70 -49.31 -29.94
C GLN A 45 12.63 -50.29 -29.25
N THR A 46 13.82 -50.47 -29.82
CA THR A 46 14.88 -51.33 -29.26
C THR A 46 16.18 -50.55 -29.16
N ARG A 47 16.81 -50.57 -27.99
CA ARG A 47 18.18 -50.09 -27.82
C ARG A 47 19.15 -51.23 -28.06
N TRP A 48 20.06 -51.02 -29.00
CA TRP A 48 21.17 -51.93 -29.27
C TRP A 48 22.44 -51.46 -28.57
N THR A 49 23.26 -52.41 -28.13
CA THR A 49 24.61 -52.16 -27.66
C THR A 49 25.54 -53.23 -28.23
N VAL A 50 26.54 -52.80 -28.99
CA VAL A 50 27.54 -53.66 -29.62
C VAL A 50 28.91 -53.30 -29.08
N VAL A 51 29.61 -54.26 -28.48
CA VAL A 51 30.97 -54.09 -27.97
C VAL A 51 31.92 -54.85 -28.88
N PHE A 52 32.76 -54.12 -29.59
CA PHE A 52 33.90 -54.67 -30.32
C PHE A 52 35.15 -54.67 -29.45
N PHE A 53 35.90 -55.76 -29.54
CA PHE A 53 37.13 -56.02 -28.80
C PHE A 53 37.00 -55.79 -27.28
N PRO A 54 36.08 -56.46 -26.56
CA PRO A 54 35.85 -56.24 -25.12
C PRO A 54 37.12 -56.20 -24.26
N ASN A 55 38.13 -57.00 -24.61
CA ASN A 55 39.41 -57.09 -23.91
C ASN A 55 40.49 -56.09 -24.39
N LYS A 56 40.08 -54.99 -25.06
CA LYS A 56 40.95 -53.92 -25.60
C LYS A 56 41.93 -54.40 -26.68
N GLY A 57 41.54 -55.40 -27.45
CA GLY A 57 42.35 -55.98 -28.52
C GLY A 57 41.72 -57.24 -29.07
N LEU A 58 42.37 -57.83 -30.06
CA LEU A 58 41.96 -59.11 -30.65
C LEU A 58 42.42 -60.28 -29.77
N GLN A 59 41.51 -61.13 -29.34
CA GLN A 59 41.79 -62.27 -28.48
C GLN A 59 41.11 -63.55 -28.96
N ASN A 60 41.89 -64.48 -29.49
CA ASN A 60 41.43 -65.86 -29.74
C ASN A 60 41.60 -66.69 -28.45
N VAL A 61 40.76 -67.69 -28.25
CA VAL A 61 40.81 -68.66 -27.14
C VAL A 61 42.17 -69.33 -27.08
N GLY A 62 42.78 -69.30 -25.90
CA GLY A 62 44.12 -69.86 -25.67
C GLY A 62 45.27 -69.05 -26.29
N SER A 63 45.00 -67.89 -26.91
CA SER A 63 46.01 -66.99 -27.47
C SER A 63 46.31 -65.78 -26.57
N LYS A 64 47.42 -65.10 -26.82
CA LYS A 64 47.74 -63.81 -26.17
C LYS A 64 46.93 -62.69 -26.83
N LEU A 65 46.50 -61.70 -26.03
CA LEU A 65 45.87 -60.49 -26.52
C LEU A 65 46.78 -59.80 -27.54
N SER A 66 46.26 -59.55 -28.74
CA SER A 66 46.96 -58.87 -29.83
C SER A 66 46.34 -57.50 -30.03
N GLY A 67 47.17 -56.47 -30.21
CA GLY A 67 46.66 -55.14 -30.50
C GLY A 67 46.05 -55.06 -31.90
N LEU A 68 45.21 -54.05 -32.10
CA LEU A 68 44.52 -53.76 -33.34
C LEU A 68 45.51 -53.11 -34.33
N CYS A 69 45.61 -53.69 -35.52
CA CYS A 69 46.39 -53.18 -36.63
C CYS A 69 45.42 -52.87 -37.77
N ASN A 70 45.01 -51.61 -37.93
CA ASN A 70 44.04 -51.21 -38.96
C ASN A 70 42.81 -52.13 -38.99
N ALA A 71 42.37 -52.62 -37.82
CA ALA A 71 41.27 -53.55 -37.71
C ALA A 71 39.97 -52.82 -38.07
N THR A 72 39.27 -53.34 -39.07
CA THR A 72 37.98 -52.85 -39.53
C THR A 72 36.88 -53.60 -38.79
N PHE A 73 35.84 -52.89 -38.37
CA PHE A 73 34.70 -53.46 -37.69
C PHE A 73 33.46 -52.65 -38.01
N GLY A 74 32.30 -53.29 -38.02
CA GLY A 74 31.10 -52.65 -38.52
C GLY A 74 29.82 -53.31 -38.07
N ILE A 75 28.73 -52.57 -38.22
CA ILE A 75 27.37 -52.97 -37.88
C ILE A 75 26.49 -52.83 -39.13
N ALA A 76 25.67 -53.82 -39.46
CA ALA A 76 24.60 -53.66 -40.45
C ALA A 76 23.26 -54.15 -39.90
N ILE A 77 22.20 -53.43 -40.24
CA ILE A 77 20.84 -53.60 -39.71
C ILE A 77 19.88 -53.91 -40.85
N THR A 78 18.96 -54.84 -40.61
CA THR A 78 17.93 -55.21 -41.59
C THR A 78 16.86 -54.13 -41.75
N SER A 79 16.19 -54.12 -42.91
CA SER A 79 15.35 -53.01 -43.36
C SER A 79 14.06 -52.79 -42.55
N ASP A 80 13.68 -53.77 -41.75
CA ASP A 80 12.58 -53.73 -40.78
C ASP A 80 12.94 -53.03 -39.46
N TYR A 81 14.20 -52.64 -39.28
CA TYR A 81 14.68 -51.80 -38.17
C TYR A 81 15.17 -50.45 -38.71
N GLN A 82 14.67 -49.34 -38.18
CA GLN A 82 15.11 -47.99 -38.56
C GLN A 82 15.81 -47.32 -37.39
N ILE A 83 17.03 -46.81 -37.55
CA ILE A 83 17.66 -45.99 -36.49
C ILE A 83 16.88 -44.66 -36.37
N VAL A 84 16.41 -44.35 -35.17
CA VAL A 84 15.54 -43.18 -34.88
C VAL A 84 16.17 -42.13 -33.96
N GLY A 85 17.48 -42.24 -33.71
CA GLY A 85 18.20 -41.28 -32.88
C GLY A 85 19.69 -41.32 -33.10
N LYS A 86 20.43 -40.64 -32.21
CA LYS A 86 21.89 -40.59 -32.26
C LYS A 86 22.52 -41.96 -32.03
N VAL A 87 23.63 -42.18 -32.72
CA VAL A 87 24.52 -43.30 -32.50
C VAL A 87 25.62 -42.82 -31.56
N ASN A 88 25.73 -43.47 -30.41
CA ASN A 88 26.73 -43.17 -29.39
C ASN A 88 27.85 -44.21 -29.46
N MET A 89 29.09 -43.77 -29.32
CA MET A 89 30.25 -44.63 -29.23
C MET A 89 31.10 -44.25 -28.02
N GLU A 90 31.44 -45.24 -27.20
CA GLU A 90 32.43 -45.13 -26.15
C GLU A 90 33.67 -45.94 -26.53
N VAL A 91 34.84 -45.30 -26.51
CA VAL A 91 36.12 -45.97 -26.81
C VAL A 91 36.94 -46.08 -25.54
N ILE A 92 37.27 -47.30 -25.16
CA ILE A 92 37.97 -47.62 -23.93
C ILE A 92 39.38 -48.10 -24.28
N SER A 93 40.39 -47.28 -23.99
CA SER A 93 41.77 -47.51 -24.43
C SER A 93 42.71 -47.91 -23.28
N ASP A 94 43.80 -48.62 -23.59
CA ASP A 94 44.92 -48.86 -22.66
C ASP A 94 46.00 -47.78 -22.82
N SER A 95 45.98 -46.78 -21.94
CA SER A 95 46.89 -45.62 -21.97
C SER A 95 48.36 -45.95 -21.73
N THR A 96 48.71 -47.20 -21.41
CA THR A 96 50.11 -47.63 -21.19
C THR A 96 50.83 -48.02 -22.48
N GLN A 97 50.10 -48.11 -23.60
CA GLN A 97 50.63 -48.53 -24.90
C GLN A 97 50.73 -47.34 -25.87
N SER A 98 51.52 -47.49 -26.94
CA SER A 98 51.63 -46.50 -28.02
C SER A 98 51.36 -47.14 -29.36
N PHE A 99 50.74 -46.42 -30.30
CA PHE A 99 50.46 -46.93 -31.65
C PHE A 99 50.74 -45.87 -32.72
N VAL A 100 50.75 -46.30 -33.98
CA VAL A 100 50.81 -45.39 -35.14
C VAL A 100 49.42 -44.92 -35.49
N ALA A 101 49.15 -43.62 -35.33
CA ALA A 101 47.94 -42.98 -35.81
C ALA A 101 48.14 -42.42 -37.22
N HIS A 102 47.15 -42.61 -38.07
CA HIS A 102 47.08 -42.11 -39.43
C HIS A 102 46.39 -40.73 -39.43
N THR A 103 47.11 -39.69 -39.84
CA THR A 103 46.60 -38.31 -39.91
C THR A 103 46.32 -37.89 -41.35
N PHE A 104 45.14 -37.34 -41.60
CA PHE A 104 44.65 -36.95 -42.92
C PHE A 104 44.44 -35.44 -43.01
N LYS A 105 44.84 -34.85 -44.13
CA LYS A 105 44.49 -33.46 -44.45
C LYS A 105 43.06 -33.41 -45.03
N PRO A 106 42.28 -32.35 -44.77
CA PRO A 106 40.98 -32.17 -45.42
C PRO A 106 41.10 -32.31 -46.94
N GLY A 107 40.26 -33.16 -47.53
CA GLY A 107 40.28 -33.47 -48.97
C GLY A 107 41.42 -34.40 -49.44
N SER A 108 42.18 -35.02 -48.53
CA SER A 108 43.22 -36.01 -48.87
C SER A 108 42.79 -37.42 -48.46
N SER A 109 43.02 -38.39 -49.34
CA SER A 109 42.86 -39.82 -49.07
C SER A 109 44.14 -40.52 -48.60
N SER A 110 45.25 -39.78 -48.46
CA SER A 110 46.54 -40.29 -48.00
C SER A 110 46.83 -39.80 -46.59
N ALA A 111 47.27 -40.72 -45.72
CA ALA A 111 47.61 -40.41 -44.35
C ALA A 111 49.12 -40.13 -44.18
N THR A 112 49.46 -39.31 -43.19
CA THR A 112 50.79 -39.24 -42.60
C THR A 112 50.80 -40.01 -41.28
N ASP A 113 51.75 -40.93 -41.15
CA ASP A 113 51.90 -41.76 -39.95
C ASP A 113 52.59 -40.98 -38.83
N ILE A 114 51.95 -40.94 -37.66
CA ILE A 114 52.54 -40.38 -36.44
C ILE A 114 52.44 -41.40 -35.31
N THR A 115 53.52 -41.58 -34.54
CA THR A 115 53.44 -42.41 -33.32
C THR A 115 52.90 -41.58 -32.17
N ILE A 116 51.82 -42.02 -31.55
CA ILE A 116 51.22 -41.37 -30.39
C ILE A 116 51.09 -42.35 -29.22
N GLN A 117 51.06 -41.83 -27.99
CA GLN A 117 50.59 -42.60 -26.84
C GLN A 117 49.09 -42.84 -26.99
N ASN A 118 48.62 -43.98 -26.47
CA ASN A 118 47.21 -44.27 -26.54
C ASN A 118 46.44 -43.16 -25.80
N PRO A 119 45.45 -42.53 -26.46
CA PRO A 119 44.74 -41.40 -25.89
C PRO A 119 43.93 -41.80 -24.65
N THR A 120 43.20 -40.86 -24.05
CA THR A 120 42.59 -41.02 -22.71
C THR A 120 41.84 -42.35 -22.55
N PRO A 121 41.89 -43.00 -21.37
CA PRO A 121 41.36 -44.35 -21.16
C PRO A 121 39.90 -44.55 -21.55
N GLU A 122 39.09 -43.49 -21.56
CA GLU A 122 37.70 -43.51 -22.01
C GLU A 122 37.40 -42.20 -22.75
N VAL A 123 36.76 -42.30 -23.92
CA VAL A 123 36.23 -41.16 -24.66
C VAL A 123 34.84 -41.49 -25.21
N LYS A 124 33.96 -40.49 -25.27
CA LYS A 124 32.59 -40.62 -25.76
C LYS A 124 32.38 -39.74 -26.97
N PHE A 125 31.84 -40.34 -28.02
CA PHE A 125 31.46 -39.73 -29.27
C PHE A 125 29.98 -39.97 -29.55
N SER A 126 29.37 -39.08 -30.31
CA SER A 126 28.03 -39.31 -30.85
C SER A 126 27.93 -38.68 -32.23
N PHE A 127 27.18 -39.31 -33.12
CA PHE A 127 26.77 -38.69 -34.37
C PHE A 127 25.28 -38.94 -34.62
N ASP A 128 24.64 -37.98 -35.27
CA ASP A 128 23.29 -38.11 -35.79
C ASP A 128 23.36 -38.60 -37.24
N PRO A 129 22.79 -39.77 -37.56
CA PRO A 129 22.79 -40.31 -38.92
C PRO A 129 22.17 -39.39 -39.98
N THR A 130 21.34 -38.42 -39.57
CA THR A 130 20.62 -37.52 -40.47
C THR A 130 21.33 -36.18 -40.72
N THR A 131 22.12 -35.70 -39.75
CA THR A 131 22.77 -34.37 -39.84
C THR A 131 24.30 -34.44 -39.95
N ASP A 132 24.92 -35.48 -39.41
CA ASP A 132 26.38 -35.53 -39.23
C ASP A 132 27.09 -36.39 -40.30
N VAL A 133 26.33 -37.00 -41.20
CA VAL A 133 26.82 -37.87 -42.28
C VAL A 133 26.85 -37.12 -43.60
N GLU A 134 27.99 -37.17 -44.28
CA GLU A 134 28.16 -36.64 -45.64
C GLU A 134 27.35 -37.46 -46.67
N PRO A 135 27.00 -36.89 -47.84
CA PRO A 135 26.38 -37.66 -48.92
C PRO A 135 27.20 -38.87 -49.38
N ASN A 136 28.53 -38.83 -49.23
CA ASN A 136 29.42 -39.93 -49.53
C ASN A 136 29.51 -40.99 -48.40
N GLY A 137 28.77 -40.80 -47.30
CA GLY A 137 28.69 -41.68 -46.13
C GLY A 137 29.68 -41.36 -45.01
N LEU A 138 30.63 -40.44 -45.19
CA LEU A 138 31.63 -40.12 -44.17
C LEU A 138 30.99 -39.40 -42.96
N ILE A 139 31.29 -39.85 -41.74
CA ILE A 139 30.79 -39.22 -40.50
C ILE A 139 31.69 -38.03 -40.14
N ARG A 140 31.23 -36.80 -40.42
CA ARG A 140 32.07 -35.58 -40.35
C ARG A 140 32.73 -35.38 -38.99
N SER A 141 31.96 -35.60 -37.92
CA SER A 141 32.39 -35.35 -36.53
C SER A 141 33.56 -36.23 -36.09
N LEU A 142 33.84 -37.33 -36.80
CA LEU A 142 34.86 -38.31 -36.45
C LEU A 142 35.88 -38.59 -37.57
N ALA A 143 35.79 -37.88 -38.70
CA ALA A 143 36.49 -38.23 -39.93
C ALA A 143 38.01 -37.97 -39.93
N TYR A 144 38.45 -36.77 -39.56
CA TYR A 144 39.84 -36.33 -39.80
C TYR A 144 40.67 -36.31 -38.52
N ASN A 145 41.86 -36.91 -38.58
CA ASN A 145 42.88 -36.88 -37.50
C ASN A 145 42.36 -37.40 -36.15
N ASN A 146 41.34 -38.24 -36.16
CA ASN A 146 40.83 -38.87 -34.96
C ASN A 146 41.85 -39.92 -34.48
N GLN A 147 42.29 -39.78 -33.24
CA GLN A 147 43.29 -40.67 -32.65
C GLN A 147 42.73 -42.05 -32.33
N TYR A 148 41.41 -42.22 -32.26
CA TYR A 148 40.75 -43.46 -31.87
C TYR A 148 40.29 -44.30 -33.06
N LEU A 149 40.02 -43.64 -34.19
CA LEU A 149 39.48 -44.24 -35.41
C LEU A 149 40.05 -43.55 -36.65
N GLN A 150 40.21 -44.31 -37.72
CA GLN A 150 40.29 -43.76 -39.07
C GLN A 150 38.88 -43.40 -39.56
N GLY A 151 38.77 -42.63 -40.64
CA GLY A 151 37.52 -42.04 -41.12
C GLY A 151 36.34 -43.03 -41.11
N PRO A 152 35.36 -42.87 -40.21
CA PRO A 152 34.26 -43.81 -40.10
C PRO A 152 33.11 -43.43 -41.01
N TYR A 153 32.35 -44.45 -41.45
CA TYR A 153 31.31 -44.30 -42.45
C TYR A 153 29.96 -44.83 -41.97
N TYR A 154 28.89 -44.19 -42.44
CA TYR A 154 27.52 -44.65 -42.32
C TYR A 154 26.87 -44.65 -43.70
N PHE A 155 26.33 -45.81 -44.10
CA PHE A 155 25.71 -46.00 -45.40
C PHE A 155 24.24 -46.38 -45.24
N THR A 156 23.41 -45.91 -46.17
CA THR A 156 22.01 -46.30 -46.27
C THR A 156 21.63 -46.61 -47.71
N THR A 157 20.64 -47.47 -47.91
CA THR A 157 20.09 -47.75 -49.26
C THR A 157 19.00 -46.76 -49.67
N ALA A 158 18.88 -45.61 -49.00
CA ALA A 158 17.90 -44.58 -49.34
C ALA A 158 18.17 -43.92 -50.72
N THR A 159 19.39 -44.07 -51.24
CA THR A 159 19.80 -43.60 -52.57
C THR A 159 20.55 -44.73 -53.29
N ASP A 160 20.53 -44.74 -54.62
CA ASP A 160 21.29 -45.72 -55.42
C ASP A 160 22.79 -45.67 -55.11
N THR A 161 23.33 -44.47 -54.96
CA THR A 161 24.72 -44.25 -54.56
C THR A 161 25.03 -44.78 -53.16
N GLY A 162 24.12 -44.58 -52.20
CA GLY A 162 24.24 -45.12 -50.86
C GLY A 162 24.18 -46.65 -50.85
N LYS A 163 23.32 -47.25 -51.69
CA LYS A 163 23.26 -48.71 -51.90
C LYS A 163 24.57 -49.25 -52.46
N GLU A 164 25.12 -48.61 -53.48
CA GLU A 164 26.39 -49.00 -54.09
C GLU A 164 27.57 -48.84 -53.10
N ASN A 165 27.65 -47.72 -52.38
CA ASN A 165 28.67 -47.52 -51.34
C ASN A 165 28.56 -48.56 -50.22
N LEU A 166 27.35 -48.87 -49.74
CA LEU A 166 27.10 -49.91 -48.74
C LEU A 166 27.55 -51.28 -49.25
N TRP A 167 27.23 -51.62 -50.51
CA TRP A 167 27.66 -52.88 -51.10
C TRP A 167 29.18 -52.96 -51.26
N GLN A 168 29.82 -51.93 -51.80
CA GLN A 168 31.26 -51.85 -52.05
C GLN A 168 32.10 -51.96 -50.78
N THR A 169 31.66 -51.31 -49.71
CA THR A 169 32.40 -51.25 -48.44
C THR A 169 32.10 -52.42 -47.53
N TYR A 170 30.83 -52.86 -47.48
CA TYR A 170 30.37 -53.77 -46.44
C TYR A 170 30.10 -55.21 -46.92
N PHE A 171 29.95 -55.43 -48.22
CA PHE A 171 29.60 -56.75 -48.75
C PHE A 171 30.60 -57.29 -49.76
N LYS A 172 31.09 -56.49 -50.71
CA LYS A 172 31.92 -56.91 -51.85
C LYS A 172 33.22 -57.62 -51.43
N ASP A 173 33.57 -58.70 -52.14
CA ASP A 173 34.87 -59.39 -52.03
C ASP A 173 35.86 -58.82 -53.05
N GLY A 174 36.56 -57.75 -52.65
CA GLY A 174 37.59 -57.13 -53.47
C GLY A 174 37.91 -55.71 -53.02
N THR A 175 39.14 -55.28 -53.25
CA THR A 175 39.62 -53.98 -52.82
C THR A 175 38.98 -52.86 -53.64
N GLU A 176 38.07 -52.12 -53.01
CA GLU A 176 37.49 -50.90 -53.56
C GLU A 176 38.20 -49.67 -53.00
N TYR A 177 38.63 -48.80 -53.90
CA TYR A 177 39.38 -47.61 -53.52
C TYR A 177 38.51 -46.37 -53.49
N ASN A 178 37.48 -46.30 -54.33
CA ASN A 178 36.77 -45.05 -54.65
C ASN A 178 35.31 -45.08 -54.21
N ASN A 179 34.82 -43.91 -53.78
CA ASN A 179 33.43 -43.71 -53.39
C ASN A 179 32.52 -43.55 -54.60
N ALA A 180 31.36 -44.19 -54.59
CA ALA A 180 30.39 -44.13 -55.69
C ALA A 180 29.71 -42.75 -55.86
N TYR A 181 29.76 -41.88 -54.84
CA TYR A 181 29.14 -40.55 -54.88
C TYR A 181 29.96 -39.51 -55.64
N ASP A 182 31.25 -39.41 -55.33
CA ASP A 182 32.13 -38.37 -55.86
C ASP A 182 33.35 -38.93 -56.62
N GLY A 183 33.51 -40.26 -56.67
CA GLY A 183 34.65 -40.92 -57.30
C GLY A 183 35.97 -40.76 -56.55
N ASN A 184 35.98 -40.07 -55.40
CA ASN A 184 37.20 -39.85 -54.61
C ASN A 184 37.53 -41.08 -53.77
N PRO A 185 38.82 -41.32 -53.42
CA PRO A 185 39.14 -42.45 -52.59
C PRO A 185 38.63 -42.31 -51.17
N TYR A 186 38.21 -43.42 -50.55
CA TYR A 186 37.81 -43.43 -49.14
C TYR A 186 38.98 -43.05 -48.21
N LEU A 187 38.63 -42.45 -47.06
CA LEU A 187 39.58 -41.97 -46.06
C LEU A 187 40.09 -43.12 -45.19
N GLY A 188 41.39 -43.40 -45.24
CA GLY A 188 41.99 -44.53 -44.50
C GLY A 188 42.62 -45.60 -45.36
N SER A 189 42.42 -45.55 -46.68
CA SER A 189 42.76 -46.58 -47.68
C SER A 189 42.20 -47.97 -47.34
N ASN A 190 41.73 -48.72 -48.33
CA ASN A 190 41.19 -50.08 -48.21
C ASN A 190 40.12 -50.29 -47.09
N HIS A 191 38.85 -50.35 -47.49
CA HIS A 191 37.68 -50.59 -46.65
C HIS A 191 37.15 -52.03 -46.78
N ASP A 192 38.05 -53.01 -46.92
CA ASP A 192 37.73 -54.42 -47.11
C ASP A 192 36.92 -54.99 -45.92
N PHE A 193 35.59 -54.93 -46.00
CA PHE A 193 34.69 -55.64 -45.11
C PHE A 193 33.88 -56.64 -45.93
N HIS A 194 34.47 -57.81 -46.18
CA HIS A 194 33.93 -58.79 -47.13
C HIS A 194 32.81 -59.66 -46.52
N PHE A 195 31.72 -59.08 -46.02
CA PHE A 195 30.71 -59.85 -45.27
C PHE A 195 30.13 -61.02 -46.08
N ASN A 196 30.07 -60.91 -47.41
CA ASN A 196 29.61 -62.00 -48.27
C ASN A 196 30.53 -63.24 -48.28
N THR A 197 31.81 -63.10 -47.93
CA THR A 197 32.77 -64.22 -47.83
C THR A 197 32.70 -64.96 -46.50
N PHE A 198 31.97 -64.41 -45.52
CA PHE A 198 31.87 -65.04 -44.21
C PHE A 198 31.06 -66.33 -44.33
N LYS A 199 31.51 -67.37 -43.65
CA LYS A 199 30.91 -68.70 -43.69
C LYS A 199 30.35 -69.07 -42.33
N ILE A 200 29.47 -70.04 -42.32
CA ILE A 200 28.94 -70.61 -41.08
C ILE A 200 29.97 -71.63 -40.58
N ALA A 201 30.46 -71.46 -39.35
CA ALA A 201 31.39 -72.42 -38.75
C ALA A 201 30.83 -73.12 -37.50
N ASN A 202 29.57 -72.85 -37.15
CA ASN A 202 28.86 -73.53 -36.07
C ASN A 202 28.17 -74.79 -36.61
N GLU A 203 28.27 -75.91 -35.89
CA GLU A 203 27.58 -77.16 -36.22
C GLU A 203 26.08 -77.12 -35.87
N THR A 204 25.63 -76.17 -35.01
CA THR A 204 24.27 -76.16 -34.46
C THR A 204 23.60 -74.77 -34.46
N GLY A 205 23.93 -73.88 -35.41
CA GLY A 205 23.64 -72.44 -35.27
C GLY A 205 22.54 -71.81 -36.11
N VAL A 206 22.13 -72.38 -37.25
CA VAL A 206 21.19 -71.73 -38.19
C VAL A 206 20.28 -72.81 -38.75
N ASP A 207 18.97 -72.69 -38.55
CA ASP A 207 18.03 -73.67 -39.11
C ASP A 207 18.06 -73.61 -40.64
N GLY A 208 18.21 -74.75 -41.30
CA GLY A 208 18.35 -74.84 -42.76
C GLY A 208 19.72 -74.46 -43.35
N ALA A 209 20.77 -74.21 -42.56
CA ALA A 209 22.12 -73.97 -43.06
C ALA A 209 23.18 -74.88 -42.40
N LYS A 210 24.29 -75.09 -43.11
CA LYS A 210 25.34 -76.06 -42.75
C LYS A 210 26.68 -75.36 -42.52
N TYR A 211 27.55 -76.02 -41.75
CA TYR A 211 28.96 -75.66 -41.67
C TYR A 211 29.56 -75.51 -43.08
N GLY A 212 30.17 -74.36 -43.35
CA GLY A 212 30.78 -74.00 -44.63
C GLY A 212 29.90 -73.18 -45.57
N ASP A 213 28.59 -73.06 -45.31
CA ASP A 213 27.70 -72.24 -46.12
C ASP A 213 28.05 -70.75 -45.98
N SER A 214 27.95 -69.98 -47.06
CA SER A 214 28.09 -68.51 -46.98
C SER A 214 26.93 -67.91 -46.19
N ILE A 215 27.21 -66.92 -45.35
CA ILE A 215 26.17 -66.28 -44.53
C ILE A 215 25.23 -65.46 -45.41
N ILE A 216 25.80 -64.70 -46.35
CA ILE A 216 25.07 -63.75 -47.17
C ILE A 216 24.84 -64.31 -48.57
N TYR A 217 23.58 -64.26 -49.00
CA TYR A 217 23.15 -64.38 -50.38
C TYR A 217 23.25 -63.00 -51.02
N ASP A 218 24.19 -62.84 -51.94
CA ASP A 218 24.45 -61.58 -52.63
C ASP A 218 24.44 -61.80 -54.14
N THR A 219 23.40 -61.26 -54.79
CA THR A 219 23.24 -61.38 -56.25
C THR A 219 24.28 -60.55 -57.00
N GLN A 220 24.73 -59.43 -56.43
CA GLN A 220 25.68 -58.52 -57.07
C GLN A 220 27.11 -59.06 -56.98
N GLY A 221 27.49 -59.69 -55.87
CA GLY A 221 28.77 -60.39 -55.68
C GLY A 221 28.80 -61.84 -56.19
N GLY A 222 27.66 -62.40 -56.63
CA GLY A 222 27.57 -63.78 -57.11
C GLY A 222 27.75 -64.84 -56.03
N VAL A 223 27.42 -64.52 -54.77
CA VAL A 223 27.58 -65.42 -53.62
C VAL A 223 26.24 -66.05 -53.23
N ASN A 224 26.22 -67.38 -53.11
CA ASN A 224 25.04 -68.12 -52.66
C ASN A 224 25.11 -68.41 -51.17
N GLY A 225 24.43 -67.59 -50.36
CA GLY A 225 24.36 -67.76 -48.90
C GLY A 225 22.95 -67.86 -48.33
N VAL A 226 22.84 -67.66 -47.02
CA VAL A 226 21.62 -67.95 -46.24
C VAL A 226 20.70 -66.73 -46.13
N PHE A 227 21.22 -65.52 -45.97
CA PHE A 227 20.44 -64.29 -45.77
C PHE A 227 20.71 -63.28 -46.89
N SER A 228 19.68 -62.69 -47.48
CA SER A 228 19.85 -61.73 -48.59
C SER A 228 20.60 -60.47 -48.14
N SER A 229 21.63 -60.05 -48.89
CA SER A 229 22.30 -58.75 -48.69
C SER A 229 21.33 -57.58 -48.85
N ASP A 230 20.36 -57.70 -49.76
CA ASP A 230 19.33 -56.68 -50.01
C ASP A 230 18.44 -56.38 -48.79
N ASN A 231 18.44 -57.24 -47.77
CA ASN A 231 17.70 -56.99 -46.54
C ASN A 231 18.39 -55.98 -45.62
N PHE A 232 19.69 -55.70 -45.80
CA PHE A 232 20.43 -54.75 -44.97
C PHE A 232 20.41 -53.36 -45.61
N ASN A 233 19.72 -52.41 -44.99
CA ASN A 233 19.52 -51.07 -45.56
C ASN A 233 20.34 -49.97 -44.86
N GLN A 234 20.97 -50.27 -43.73
CA GLN A 234 21.75 -49.34 -42.92
C GLN A 234 23.00 -50.06 -42.43
N ALA A 235 24.17 -49.47 -42.63
CA ALA A 235 25.44 -50.03 -42.17
C ALA A 235 26.38 -48.93 -41.64
N MET A 236 27.18 -49.26 -40.64
CA MET A 236 28.25 -48.44 -40.10
C MET A 236 29.57 -49.19 -40.21
N GLU A 237 30.62 -48.52 -40.65
CA GLU A 237 31.97 -49.06 -40.73
C GLU A 237 32.95 -48.17 -39.97
N PHE A 238 33.78 -48.81 -39.17
CA PHE A 238 34.80 -48.19 -38.35
C PHE A 238 36.12 -48.91 -38.57
N LYS A 239 37.23 -48.17 -38.40
CA LYS A 239 38.56 -48.74 -38.55
C LYS A 239 39.47 -48.19 -37.46
N SER A 240 40.11 -49.10 -36.73
CA SER A 240 41.11 -48.76 -35.71
C SER A 240 42.40 -48.24 -36.35
N GLN A 241 43.25 -47.61 -35.55
CA GLN A 241 44.59 -47.18 -35.90
C GLN A 241 45.60 -48.34 -35.73
N GLY A 242 46.89 -48.07 -35.94
CA GLY A 242 47.98 -48.99 -35.64
C GLY A 242 48.50 -49.77 -36.85
N THR A 243 49.78 -50.15 -36.79
CA THR A 243 50.48 -50.82 -37.90
C THR A 243 51.05 -52.17 -37.51
N THR A 244 51.32 -52.99 -38.51
CA THR A 244 51.90 -54.32 -38.32
C THR A 244 53.39 -54.25 -37.96
N GLY A 245 53.86 -55.17 -37.12
CA GLY A 245 55.26 -55.57 -37.02
C GLY A 245 56.11 -55.00 -35.87
N ASN A 246 55.67 -54.02 -35.07
CA ASN A 246 56.58 -53.34 -34.12
C ASN A 246 55.98 -52.98 -32.74
N GLY A 247 54.91 -53.67 -32.30
CA GLY A 247 54.23 -53.35 -31.03
C GLY A 247 53.59 -51.94 -31.01
N LYS A 248 53.38 -51.33 -32.18
CA LYS A 248 52.72 -50.03 -32.37
C LYS A 248 51.27 -50.20 -32.82
N THR A 249 50.57 -51.06 -32.07
CA THR A 249 49.20 -51.51 -32.34
C THR A 249 48.25 -50.88 -31.33
N GLN A 250 47.04 -50.53 -31.74
CA GLN A 250 46.08 -49.88 -30.85
C GLN A 250 45.44 -50.90 -29.90
N PHE A 251 45.34 -50.59 -28.61
CA PHE A 251 44.65 -51.43 -27.64
C PHE A 251 43.41 -50.70 -27.12
N SER A 252 42.26 -50.95 -27.75
CA SER A 252 41.01 -50.26 -27.47
C SER A 252 39.80 -51.19 -27.63
N SER A 253 38.76 -50.97 -26.82
CA SER A 253 37.41 -51.52 -26.99
C SER A 253 36.48 -50.43 -27.52
N TYR A 254 35.49 -50.80 -28.32
CA TYR A 254 34.53 -49.86 -28.90
C TYR A 254 33.11 -50.30 -28.56
N VAL A 255 32.40 -49.51 -27.75
CA VAL A 255 31.03 -49.76 -27.31
C VAL A 255 30.10 -48.83 -28.09
N ILE A 256 29.26 -49.38 -28.96
CA ILE A 256 28.37 -48.62 -29.83
C ILE A 256 26.92 -48.86 -29.41
N SER A 257 26.15 -47.78 -29.19
CA SER A 257 24.74 -47.88 -28.81
C SER A 257 23.85 -46.89 -29.57
N PHE A 258 22.70 -47.39 -30.02
CA PHE A 258 21.70 -46.63 -30.78
C PHE A 258 20.30 -47.22 -30.57
N ILE A 259 19.27 -46.45 -30.90
CA ILE A 259 17.87 -46.87 -30.79
C ILE A 259 17.29 -47.08 -32.18
N THR A 260 16.62 -48.21 -32.38
CA THR A 260 15.88 -48.52 -33.60
C THR A 260 14.38 -48.59 -33.33
N GLN A 261 13.57 -48.15 -34.28
CA GLN A 261 12.14 -48.45 -34.38
C GLN A 261 11.95 -49.72 -35.23
N HIS A 262 11.14 -50.64 -34.73
CA HIS A 262 10.79 -51.91 -35.35
C HIS A 262 9.29 -52.18 -35.17
N THR A 263 8.67 -52.89 -36.10
CA THR A 263 7.33 -53.45 -35.92
C THR A 263 7.24 -54.78 -36.66
N ASP A 264 6.58 -55.77 -36.07
CA ASP A 264 6.38 -57.10 -36.64
C ASP A 264 5.72 -57.06 -38.04
N SER A 265 4.99 -55.98 -38.35
CA SER A 265 4.35 -55.77 -39.65
C SER A 265 5.33 -55.45 -40.79
N HIS A 266 6.56 -55.01 -40.49
CA HIS A 266 7.59 -54.71 -41.49
C HIS A 266 8.48 -55.92 -41.81
N GLU A 267 8.47 -56.95 -40.95
CA GLU A 267 9.22 -58.20 -41.17
C GLU A 267 8.75 -58.97 -42.42
N VAL A 268 7.49 -58.80 -42.82
CA VAL A 268 6.91 -59.45 -44.02
C VAL A 268 7.54 -58.96 -45.33
N GLY A 269 8.22 -57.82 -45.31
CA GLY A 269 8.88 -57.22 -46.47
C GLY A 269 10.30 -57.74 -46.74
N LEU A 270 10.87 -58.55 -45.84
CA LEU A 270 12.22 -59.08 -46.01
C LEU A 270 12.28 -60.09 -47.17
N ILE A 271 13.32 -60.04 -47.97
CA ILE A 271 13.54 -60.94 -49.12
C ILE A 271 14.05 -62.28 -48.62
N LYS A 272 13.46 -63.37 -49.13
CA LYS A 272 13.94 -64.75 -48.89
C LYS A 272 15.17 -65.03 -49.76
N SER A 273 16.19 -65.66 -49.19
CA SER A 273 17.24 -66.28 -50.01
C SER A 273 16.70 -67.51 -50.76
N PRO A 274 17.44 -68.07 -51.73
CA PRO A 274 17.06 -69.32 -52.40
C PRO A 274 16.90 -70.52 -51.46
N THR A 275 17.48 -70.48 -50.24
CA THR A 275 17.30 -71.52 -49.21
C THR A 275 16.02 -71.32 -48.39
N GLY A 276 15.23 -70.27 -48.69
CA GLY A 276 13.95 -69.99 -48.06
C GLY A 276 14.03 -69.28 -46.70
N GLN A 277 15.24 -68.89 -46.28
CA GLN A 277 15.51 -68.28 -44.97
C GLN A 277 15.40 -66.76 -45.02
N GLN A 278 14.96 -66.17 -43.91
CA GLN A 278 14.93 -64.73 -43.63
C GLN A 278 15.56 -64.45 -42.26
N PHE A 279 16.24 -63.31 -42.15
CA PHE A 279 16.80 -62.79 -40.90
C PHE A 279 16.32 -61.35 -40.71
N SER A 280 15.86 -61.05 -39.50
CA SER A 280 15.46 -59.73 -39.01
C SER A 280 16.34 -59.40 -37.81
N GLY A 281 17.13 -58.33 -37.87
CA GLY A 281 17.96 -57.89 -36.75
C GLY A 281 19.26 -57.21 -37.17
N ILE A 282 20.31 -57.44 -36.38
CA ILE A 282 21.62 -56.79 -36.51
C ILE A 282 22.71 -57.82 -36.81
N SER A 283 23.68 -57.42 -37.65
CA SER A 283 24.97 -58.08 -37.80
C SER A 283 26.08 -57.16 -37.30
N ALA A 284 27.03 -57.71 -36.56
CA ALA A 284 28.26 -57.03 -36.17
C ALA A 284 29.44 -57.87 -36.63
N ASN A 285 30.36 -57.31 -37.40
CA ASN A 285 31.46 -58.07 -37.96
C ASN A 285 32.80 -57.36 -37.79
N ILE A 286 33.88 -58.14 -37.78
CA ILE A 286 35.27 -57.71 -37.64
C ILE A 286 36.07 -58.31 -38.78
N TYR A 287 36.96 -57.49 -39.33
CA TYR A 287 38.04 -57.88 -40.22
C TYR A 287 39.36 -57.29 -39.69
N SER A 288 40.29 -58.15 -39.25
CA SER A 288 41.56 -57.69 -38.68
C SER A 288 42.74 -58.50 -39.19
N TYR A 289 43.74 -57.79 -39.73
CA TYR A 289 45.02 -58.39 -40.11
C TYR A 289 45.99 -58.46 -38.91
N GLN A 290 46.72 -59.55 -38.79
CA GLN A 290 47.65 -59.80 -37.67
C GLN A 290 49.09 -60.04 -38.14
N ASN A 291 50.05 -59.83 -37.24
CA ASN A 291 51.51 -59.87 -37.47
C ASN A 291 52.08 -61.26 -37.78
N LEU A 292 51.42 -62.09 -38.59
CA LEU A 292 51.89 -63.40 -39.02
C LEU A 292 51.36 -63.81 -40.42
N GLY A 293 50.80 -62.86 -41.19
CA GLY A 293 50.29 -63.16 -42.53
C GLY A 293 48.88 -63.74 -42.59
N TYR A 294 48.09 -63.58 -41.53
CA TYR A 294 46.72 -64.10 -41.45
C TYR A 294 45.70 -63.02 -41.09
N TYR A 295 44.47 -63.21 -41.56
CA TYR A 295 43.30 -62.37 -41.28
C TYR A 295 42.37 -63.07 -40.30
N ASN A 296 41.76 -62.28 -39.42
CA ASN A 296 40.74 -62.71 -38.48
C ASN A 296 39.41 -62.08 -38.88
N MET A 297 38.42 -62.92 -39.17
CA MET A 297 37.12 -62.51 -39.69
C MET A 297 36.02 -63.09 -38.81
N MET A 298 35.39 -62.27 -37.98
CA MET A 298 34.39 -62.74 -37.01
C MET A 298 33.06 -62.02 -37.22
N SER A 299 31.94 -62.74 -37.13
CA SER A 299 30.61 -62.18 -37.34
C SER A 299 29.63 -62.66 -36.26
N SER A 300 28.85 -61.75 -35.71
CA SER A 300 27.78 -62.07 -34.77
C SER A 300 26.47 -61.50 -35.30
N LEU A 301 25.47 -62.36 -35.46
CA LEU A 301 24.11 -61.98 -35.82
C LEU A 301 23.21 -62.12 -34.59
N TYR A 302 22.43 -61.08 -34.32
CA TYR A 302 21.45 -61.06 -33.23
C TYR A 302 20.11 -60.61 -33.79
N GLY A 303 19.10 -61.46 -33.72
CA GLY A 303 17.83 -61.19 -34.39
C GLY A 303 16.88 -62.39 -34.39
N GLU A 304 15.85 -62.32 -35.21
CA GLU A 304 14.88 -63.38 -35.43
C GLU A 304 15.10 -64.05 -36.79
N GLN A 305 15.03 -65.38 -36.81
CA GLN A 305 15.08 -66.21 -38.02
C GLN A 305 13.70 -66.85 -38.22
N LYS A 306 13.14 -66.76 -39.43
CA LYS A 306 11.84 -67.39 -39.75
C LYS A 306 11.89 -68.26 -41.00
N VAL A 307 11.12 -69.36 -40.95
CA VAL A 307 10.66 -70.14 -42.11
C VAL A 307 9.15 -69.88 -42.26
N LEU A 308 8.73 -68.97 -43.16
CA LEU A 308 7.32 -68.55 -43.27
C LEU A 308 6.61 -69.09 -44.52
N ASN A 309 5.50 -69.81 -44.31
CA ASN A 309 4.59 -70.30 -45.35
C ASN A 309 3.10 -69.92 -45.13
N VAL A 310 2.74 -68.81 -44.46
CA VAL A 310 1.33 -68.33 -44.35
C VAL A 310 1.20 -66.81 -44.13
N SER A 311 0.09 -66.18 -44.58
CA SER A 311 -0.18 -64.72 -44.50
C SER A 311 -1.05 -64.34 -43.29
N ALA A 312 -0.83 -63.16 -42.69
CA ALA A 312 -1.44 -62.75 -41.39
C ALA A 312 -2.98 -62.68 -41.38
N LYS A 313 -3.60 -62.30 -42.51
CA LYS A 313 -5.06 -62.24 -42.67
C LYS A 313 -5.76 -63.61 -42.58
N ASP A 314 -5.01 -64.70 -42.79
CA ASP A 314 -5.56 -66.06 -42.80
C ASP A 314 -5.58 -66.69 -41.39
N ILE A 315 -5.08 -65.98 -40.37
CA ILE A 315 -4.82 -66.51 -39.02
C ILE A 315 -5.44 -65.65 -37.91
N ILE A 316 -5.63 -64.34 -38.13
CA ILE A 316 -6.20 -63.40 -37.13
C ILE A 316 -7.67 -63.09 -37.49
N PRO A 317 -8.66 -63.51 -36.68
CA PRO A 317 -10.07 -63.13 -36.88
C PRO A 317 -10.26 -61.61 -36.84
N ASN A 318 -11.09 -61.07 -37.74
CA ASN A 318 -11.42 -59.64 -37.83
C ASN A 318 -10.21 -58.71 -38.05
N TRP A 319 -9.16 -59.20 -38.72
CA TRP A 319 -7.92 -58.46 -38.97
C TRP A 319 -8.15 -57.15 -39.72
N ASP A 320 -9.04 -57.14 -40.73
CA ASP A 320 -9.34 -55.95 -41.52
C ASP A 320 -10.03 -54.87 -40.65
N GLU A 321 -10.95 -55.27 -39.78
CA GLU A 321 -11.65 -54.37 -38.86
C GLU A 321 -10.71 -53.80 -37.78
N ALA A 322 -9.88 -54.64 -37.16
CA ALA A 322 -8.90 -54.20 -36.18
C ALA A 322 -7.86 -53.24 -36.79
N LYS A 323 -7.45 -53.50 -38.04
CA LYS A 323 -6.56 -52.62 -38.79
C LYS A 323 -7.21 -51.27 -39.09
N ALA A 324 -8.45 -51.27 -39.56
CA ALA A 324 -9.19 -50.04 -39.83
C ALA A 324 -9.42 -49.21 -38.54
N ALA A 325 -9.74 -49.87 -37.43
CA ALA A 325 -9.90 -49.24 -36.12
C ALA A 325 -8.61 -48.59 -35.62
N ASN A 326 -7.48 -49.30 -35.70
CA ASN A 326 -6.17 -48.74 -35.33
C ASN A 326 -5.79 -47.55 -36.23
N GLN A 327 -6.07 -47.61 -37.53
CA GLN A 327 -5.86 -46.48 -38.44
C GLN A 327 -6.69 -45.25 -38.06
N ALA A 328 -7.94 -45.45 -37.62
CA ALA A 328 -8.79 -44.36 -37.13
C ALA A 328 -8.23 -43.74 -35.84
N ILE A 329 -7.70 -44.54 -34.91
CA ILE A 329 -7.02 -44.07 -33.70
C ILE A 329 -5.75 -43.28 -34.05
N ASP A 330 -4.92 -43.80 -34.95
CA ASP A 330 -3.71 -43.10 -35.41
C ASP A 330 -4.04 -41.76 -36.08
N THR A 331 -5.09 -41.73 -36.91
CA THR A 331 -5.57 -40.50 -37.55
C THR A 331 -6.03 -39.48 -36.51
N ALA A 332 -6.82 -39.89 -35.52
CA ALA A 332 -7.27 -39.03 -34.44
C ALA A 332 -6.09 -38.49 -33.62
N LEU A 333 -5.13 -39.35 -33.28
CA LEU A 333 -3.93 -38.97 -32.54
C LEU A 333 -3.07 -37.96 -33.31
N VAL A 334 -2.81 -38.20 -34.60
CA VAL A 334 -2.04 -37.28 -35.47
C VAL A 334 -2.74 -35.93 -35.55
N ASN A 335 -4.06 -35.91 -35.78
CA ASN A 335 -4.83 -34.67 -35.82
C ASN A 335 -4.74 -33.92 -34.49
N LYS A 336 -4.88 -34.62 -33.37
CA LYS A 336 -4.84 -34.00 -32.04
C LYS A 336 -3.45 -33.46 -31.69
N LYS A 337 -2.38 -34.21 -32.00
CA LYS A 337 -1.00 -33.71 -31.88
C LYS A 337 -0.76 -32.48 -32.75
N GLY A 338 -1.34 -32.45 -33.96
CA GLY A 338 -1.33 -31.28 -34.83
C GLY A 338 -1.96 -30.05 -34.16
N GLU A 339 -3.19 -30.20 -33.66
CA GLU A 339 -3.92 -29.16 -32.91
C GLU A 339 -3.07 -28.61 -31.75
N ILE A 340 -2.55 -29.49 -30.88
CA ILE A 340 -1.72 -29.10 -29.72
C ILE A 340 -0.43 -28.40 -30.15
N ASN A 341 0.29 -28.93 -31.14
CA ASN A 341 1.56 -28.35 -31.60
C ASN A 341 1.37 -26.95 -32.19
N THR A 342 0.25 -26.72 -32.90
CA THR A 342 -0.08 -25.41 -33.48
C THR A 342 -0.59 -24.38 -32.47
N ALA A 343 -0.97 -24.79 -31.26
CA ALA A 343 -1.41 -23.86 -30.23
C ALA A 343 -0.28 -22.88 -29.86
N THR A 344 -0.50 -21.58 -30.05
CA THR A 344 0.52 -20.54 -29.80
C THR A 344 0.43 -19.93 -28.40
N ASN A 345 -0.66 -20.22 -27.67
CA ASN A 345 -0.95 -19.63 -26.37
C ASN A 345 -0.45 -20.46 -25.17
N ILE A 346 0.05 -21.68 -25.40
CA ILE A 346 0.58 -22.57 -24.36
C ILE A 346 2.08 -22.84 -24.59
N ASP A 347 2.81 -23.07 -23.50
CA ASP A 347 4.24 -23.37 -23.54
C ASP A 347 4.54 -24.82 -24.00
N GLN A 348 5.82 -25.11 -24.22
CA GLN A 348 6.23 -26.43 -24.70
C GLN A 348 5.97 -27.54 -23.69
N ALA A 349 6.15 -27.27 -22.39
CA ALA A 349 5.91 -28.27 -21.34
C ALA A 349 4.43 -28.68 -21.29
N THR A 350 3.51 -27.73 -21.41
CA THR A 350 2.07 -28.01 -21.50
C THR A 350 1.73 -28.79 -22.76
N LYS A 351 2.35 -28.45 -23.91
CA LYS A 351 2.18 -29.22 -25.15
C LYS A 351 2.62 -30.66 -24.98
N ASP A 352 3.79 -30.89 -24.41
CA ASP A 352 4.36 -32.23 -24.22
C ASP A 352 3.45 -33.09 -23.31
N ASN A 353 2.90 -32.50 -22.24
CA ASN A 353 1.96 -33.18 -21.35
C ASN A 353 0.64 -33.53 -22.06
N LEU A 354 0.03 -32.61 -22.81
CA LEU A 354 -1.20 -32.88 -23.57
C LEU A 354 -0.97 -33.92 -24.68
N ILE A 355 0.19 -33.88 -25.34
CA ILE A 355 0.60 -34.89 -26.34
C ILE A 355 0.74 -36.27 -25.68
N LYS A 356 1.30 -36.31 -24.47
CA LYS A 356 1.40 -37.54 -23.69
C LYS A 356 0.01 -38.07 -23.33
N GLU A 357 -0.89 -37.25 -22.80
CA GLU A 357 -2.27 -37.66 -22.47
C GLU A 357 -3.02 -38.21 -23.69
N ALA A 358 -2.91 -37.54 -24.85
CA ALA A 358 -3.51 -38.02 -26.09
C ALA A 358 -2.88 -39.34 -26.57
N THR A 359 -1.56 -39.52 -26.38
CA THR A 359 -0.86 -40.76 -26.73
C THR A 359 -1.26 -41.90 -25.79
N ASP A 360 -1.32 -41.66 -24.49
CA ASP A 360 -1.77 -42.64 -23.50
C ASP A 360 -3.22 -43.09 -23.81
N ALA A 361 -4.11 -42.16 -24.18
CA ALA A 361 -5.49 -42.49 -24.58
C ALA A 361 -5.55 -43.35 -25.85
N ALA A 362 -4.67 -43.09 -26.83
CA ALA A 362 -4.56 -43.90 -28.04
C ALA A 362 -4.02 -45.30 -27.74
N ASP A 363 -3.02 -45.42 -26.87
CA ASP A 363 -2.44 -46.71 -26.48
C ASP A 363 -3.46 -47.58 -25.74
N VAL A 364 -4.25 -46.98 -24.83
CA VAL A 364 -5.38 -47.67 -24.18
C VAL A 364 -6.38 -48.20 -25.21
N ALA A 365 -6.72 -47.40 -26.22
CA ALA A 365 -7.65 -47.81 -27.27
C ALA A 365 -7.09 -48.95 -28.14
N LYS A 366 -5.81 -48.88 -28.53
CA LYS A 366 -5.12 -49.92 -29.31
C LYS A 366 -5.04 -51.24 -28.56
N ASN A 367 -4.75 -51.19 -27.25
CA ASN A 367 -4.76 -52.37 -26.39
C ASN A 367 -6.17 -52.99 -26.33
N ALA A 368 -7.21 -52.17 -26.15
CA ALA A 368 -8.59 -52.64 -26.15
C ALA A 368 -9.02 -53.25 -27.49
N ILE A 369 -8.54 -52.71 -28.62
CA ILE A 369 -8.75 -53.29 -29.97
C ILE A 369 -8.04 -54.65 -30.09
N ALA A 370 -6.80 -54.76 -29.59
CA ALA A 370 -6.02 -56.00 -29.64
C ALA A 370 -6.65 -57.12 -28.78
N GLU A 371 -7.30 -56.77 -27.68
CA GLU A 371 -8.00 -57.72 -26.80
C GLU A 371 -9.41 -58.09 -27.29
N ALA A 372 -9.97 -57.35 -28.25
CA ALA A 372 -11.33 -57.54 -28.71
C ALA A 372 -11.50 -58.82 -29.55
N THR A 373 -12.49 -59.63 -29.20
CA THR A 373 -12.80 -60.89 -29.90
C THR A 373 -13.95 -60.77 -30.91
N THR A 374 -14.60 -59.60 -30.99
CA THR A 374 -15.74 -59.32 -31.88
C THR A 374 -15.59 -57.98 -32.58
N VAL A 375 -16.21 -57.84 -33.76
CA VAL A 375 -16.24 -56.57 -34.51
C VAL A 375 -16.90 -55.44 -33.71
N ASP A 376 -17.96 -55.72 -32.95
CA ASP A 376 -18.62 -54.72 -32.13
C ASP A 376 -17.73 -54.18 -30.99
N ALA A 377 -16.93 -55.06 -30.37
CA ALA A 377 -15.97 -54.65 -29.34
C ALA A 377 -14.82 -53.80 -29.93
N ILE A 378 -14.33 -54.16 -31.13
CA ILE A 378 -13.35 -53.36 -31.88
C ILE A 378 -13.92 -51.97 -32.18
N LYS A 379 -15.15 -51.90 -32.69
CA LYS A 379 -15.82 -50.64 -33.02
C LYS A 379 -16.03 -49.76 -31.79
N LYS A 380 -16.46 -50.34 -30.66
CA LYS A 380 -16.61 -49.61 -29.40
C LYS A 380 -15.27 -49.07 -28.89
N ALA A 381 -14.21 -49.88 -28.91
CA ALA A 381 -12.87 -49.45 -28.51
C ALA A 381 -12.33 -48.32 -29.41
N GLN A 382 -12.62 -48.38 -30.71
CA GLN A 382 -12.34 -47.30 -31.65
C GLN A 382 -13.10 -46.02 -31.28
N GLU A 383 -14.42 -46.09 -31.10
CA GLU A 383 -15.26 -44.94 -30.78
C GLU A 383 -14.84 -44.29 -29.45
N ASP A 384 -14.71 -45.08 -28.38
CA ASP A 384 -14.27 -44.61 -27.07
C ASP A 384 -12.85 -43.99 -27.14
N GLY A 385 -11.94 -44.62 -27.88
CA GLY A 385 -10.57 -44.14 -28.07
C GLY A 385 -10.50 -42.81 -28.80
N VAL A 386 -11.21 -42.69 -29.93
CA VAL A 386 -11.30 -41.44 -30.69
C VAL A 386 -11.90 -40.33 -29.81
N THR A 387 -12.98 -40.61 -29.09
CA THR A 387 -13.59 -39.65 -28.16
C THR A 387 -12.61 -39.21 -27.07
N ASN A 388 -11.90 -40.15 -26.43
CA ASN A 388 -10.95 -39.83 -25.37
C ASN A 388 -9.76 -38.99 -25.86
N ILE A 389 -9.25 -39.26 -27.06
CA ILE A 389 -8.19 -38.46 -27.68
C ILE A 389 -8.67 -37.02 -27.91
N TYR A 390 -9.87 -36.81 -28.46
CA TYR A 390 -10.39 -35.47 -28.70
C TYR A 390 -10.80 -34.73 -27.42
N ASN A 391 -11.11 -35.46 -26.33
CA ASN A 391 -11.40 -34.89 -25.02
C ASN A 391 -10.18 -34.26 -24.33
N VAL A 392 -8.96 -34.52 -24.78
CA VAL A 392 -7.75 -33.83 -24.30
C VAL A 392 -7.86 -32.35 -24.67
N LYS A 393 -8.26 -31.49 -23.74
CA LYS A 393 -8.62 -30.10 -24.04
C LYS A 393 -7.36 -29.22 -24.08
N VAL A 394 -7.16 -28.50 -25.19
CA VAL A 394 -6.16 -27.43 -25.25
C VAL A 394 -6.69 -26.23 -24.47
N PRO A 395 -6.02 -25.77 -23.40
CA PRO A 395 -6.47 -24.62 -22.62
C PRO A 395 -6.49 -23.35 -23.48
N SER A 396 -7.60 -22.59 -23.43
CA SER A 396 -7.73 -21.38 -24.22
C SER A 396 -7.11 -20.16 -23.53
N LEU A 397 -6.64 -19.18 -24.32
CA LEU A 397 -6.15 -17.91 -23.79
C LEU A 397 -7.25 -17.13 -23.06
N GLU A 398 -8.49 -17.23 -23.52
CA GLU A 398 -9.62 -16.53 -22.91
C GLU A 398 -9.94 -17.08 -21.51
N ASP A 399 -9.94 -18.41 -21.34
CA ASP A 399 -10.13 -19.05 -20.03
C ASP A 399 -9.03 -18.60 -19.05
N ALA A 400 -7.78 -18.52 -19.51
CA ALA A 400 -6.65 -18.06 -18.69
C ALA A 400 -6.79 -16.58 -18.29
N LYS A 401 -7.22 -15.70 -19.21
CA LYS A 401 -7.50 -14.29 -18.91
C LYS A 401 -8.66 -14.12 -17.95
N GLN A 402 -9.73 -14.91 -18.11
CA GLN A 402 -10.88 -14.88 -17.22
C GLN A 402 -10.48 -15.29 -15.79
N ALA A 403 -9.73 -16.37 -15.63
CA ALA A 403 -9.22 -16.82 -14.33
C ALA A 403 -8.29 -15.78 -13.68
N ALA A 404 -7.38 -15.17 -14.45
CA ALA A 404 -6.51 -14.11 -13.95
C ALA A 404 -7.27 -12.86 -13.50
N ASN A 405 -8.28 -12.43 -14.27
CA ASN A 405 -9.14 -11.31 -13.91
C ASN A 405 -9.94 -11.58 -12.63
N GLN A 406 -10.47 -12.80 -12.47
CA GLN A 406 -11.18 -13.20 -11.26
C GLN A 406 -10.31 -13.07 -10.02
N LEU A 407 -9.05 -13.53 -10.06
CA LEU A 407 -8.11 -13.39 -8.95
C LEU A 407 -7.84 -11.92 -8.58
N VAL A 408 -7.71 -11.05 -9.58
CA VAL A 408 -7.52 -9.60 -9.38
C VAL A 408 -8.78 -8.97 -8.77
N ASP A 409 -9.97 -9.35 -9.23
CA ASP A 409 -11.25 -8.87 -8.70
C ASP A 409 -11.46 -9.28 -7.23
N GLU A 410 -11.14 -10.52 -6.89
CA GLU A 410 -11.21 -11.02 -5.51
C GLU A 410 -10.20 -10.27 -4.60
N ALA A 411 -8.98 -10.05 -5.08
CA ALA A 411 -7.94 -9.34 -4.32
C ALA A 411 -8.30 -7.87 -4.07
N VAL A 412 -8.76 -7.14 -5.10
CA VAL A 412 -9.15 -5.73 -4.94
C VAL A 412 -10.38 -5.61 -4.05
N SER A 413 -11.38 -6.50 -4.18
CA SER A 413 -12.56 -6.50 -3.30
C SER A 413 -12.16 -6.64 -1.84
N LYS A 414 -11.29 -7.62 -1.53
CA LYS A 414 -10.80 -7.85 -0.15
C LYS A 414 -10.03 -6.63 0.38
N LYS A 415 -9.20 -6.00 -0.45
CA LYS A 415 -8.45 -4.79 -0.06
C LYS A 415 -9.37 -3.60 0.19
N LEU A 416 -10.41 -3.41 -0.63
CA LEU A 416 -11.40 -2.35 -0.44
C LEU A 416 -12.22 -2.57 0.84
N ASP A 417 -12.56 -3.82 1.17
CA ASP A 417 -13.23 -4.15 2.43
C ASP A 417 -12.34 -3.85 3.65
N GLU A 418 -11.04 -4.15 3.57
CA GLU A 418 -10.05 -3.79 4.60
C GLU A 418 -9.98 -2.28 4.83
N ILE A 419 -9.87 -1.49 3.75
CA ILE A 419 -9.85 -0.01 3.80
C ILE A 419 -11.14 0.54 4.41
N LYS A 420 -12.29 0.00 4.00
CA LYS A 420 -13.60 0.44 4.46
C LYS A 420 -13.84 0.13 5.94
N ALA A 421 -13.37 -1.03 6.41
CA ALA A 421 -13.50 -1.47 7.79
C ALA A 421 -12.67 -0.65 8.77
N ASN A 422 -11.60 0.02 8.31
CA ASN A 422 -10.78 0.85 9.19
C ASN A 422 -11.55 2.11 9.63
N THR A 423 -11.86 2.24 10.91
CA THR A 423 -12.59 3.40 11.46
C THR A 423 -11.69 4.56 11.90
N ASN A 424 -10.37 4.37 11.92
CA ASN A 424 -9.42 5.34 12.44
C ASN A 424 -8.95 6.33 11.37
N LEU A 425 -8.90 5.90 10.10
CA LEU A 425 -8.52 6.74 8.96
C LEU A 425 -9.58 7.78 8.60
N THR A 426 -9.13 8.91 8.05
CA THR A 426 -10.03 9.91 7.49
C THR A 426 -10.57 9.50 6.11
N ASP A 427 -11.67 10.13 5.70
CA ASP A 427 -12.31 9.87 4.41
C ASP A 427 -11.38 10.17 3.23
N GLU A 428 -10.53 11.20 3.33
CA GLU A 428 -9.51 11.51 2.32
C GLU A 428 -8.41 10.45 2.25
N GLU A 429 -7.94 9.93 3.38
CA GLU A 429 -6.95 8.84 3.44
C GLU A 429 -7.52 7.56 2.82
N LYS A 430 -8.77 7.20 3.16
CA LYS A 430 -9.48 6.05 2.56
C LYS A 430 -9.68 6.21 1.07
N THR A 431 -10.05 7.40 0.61
CA THR A 431 -10.24 7.69 -0.81
C THR A 431 -8.94 7.51 -1.57
N LYS A 432 -7.82 8.01 -1.04
CA LYS A 432 -6.50 7.81 -1.64
C LYS A 432 -6.15 6.32 -1.74
N LEU A 433 -6.28 5.57 -0.65
CA LEU A 433 -5.98 4.12 -0.64
C LEU A 433 -6.88 3.33 -1.59
N THR A 434 -8.17 3.69 -1.67
CA THR A 434 -9.13 3.09 -2.61
C THR A 434 -8.71 3.34 -4.05
N ASN A 435 -8.27 4.55 -4.38
CA ASN A 435 -7.76 4.88 -5.71
C ASN A 435 -6.47 4.13 -6.02
N ASP A 436 -5.54 4.04 -5.07
CA ASP A 436 -4.27 3.31 -5.23
C ASP A 436 -4.56 1.80 -5.51
N ALA A 437 -5.46 1.18 -4.75
CA ALA A 437 -5.86 -0.22 -4.96
C ALA A 437 -6.57 -0.45 -6.30
N ASN A 438 -7.51 0.43 -6.68
CA ASN A 438 -8.19 0.34 -7.96
C ASN A 438 -7.25 0.57 -9.14
N SER A 439 -6.27 1.48 -9.02
CA SER A 439 -5.26 1.72 -10.04
C SER A 439 -4.40 0.47 -10.26
N ALA A 440 -3.93 -0.16 -9.18
CA ALA A 440 -3.17 -1.41 -9.27
C ALA A 440 -3.98 -2.53 -9.94
N ALA A 441 -5.27 -2.65 -9.62
CA ALA A 441 -6.17 -3.62 -10.26
C ALA A 441 -6.36 -3.34 -11.75
N ASN A 442 -6.55 -2.07 -12.14
CA ASN A 442 -6.69 -1.68 -13.55
C ASN A 442 -5.42 -1.95 -14.34
N ASP A 443 -4.25 -1.59 -13.80
CA ASP A 443 -2.95 -1.87 -14.42
C ASP A 443 -2.74 -3.38 -14.64
N ALA A 444 -3.17 -4.21 -13.69
CA ALA A 444 -3.16 -5.66 -13.83
C ALA A 444 -4.08 -6.15 -14.94
N LYS A 445 -5.33 -5.67 -14.97
CA LYS A 445 -6.32 -6.00 -16.01
C LYS A 445 -5.85 -5.61 -17.41
N ASP A 446 -5.17 -4.47 -17.55
CA ASP A 446 -4.59 -4.05 -18.82
C ASP A 446 -3.45 -4.98 -19.26
N LYS A 447 -2.57 -5.41 -18.35
CA LYS A 447 -1.54 -6.42 -18.63
C LYS A 447 -2.14 -7.78 -19.01
N ILE A 448 -3.19 -8.23 -18.31
CA ILE A 448 -3.92 -9.46 -18.63
C ILE A 448 -4.54 -9.36 -20.02
N LYS A 449 -5.19 -8.24 -20.33
CA LYS A 449 -5.80 -7.98 -21.64
C LYS A 449 -4.76 -8.05 -22.76
N SER A 450 -3.57 -7.50 -22.54
CA SER A 450 -2.45 -7.52 -23.49
C SER A 450 -1.70 -8.86 -23.56
N ALA A 451 -1.96 -9.81 -22.67
CA ALA A 451 -1.30 -11.11 -22.70
C ALA A 451 -1.62 -11.90 -23.98
N THR A 452 -0.60 -12.49 -24.59
CA THR A 452 -0.70 -13.30 -25.81
C THR A 452 -0.59 -14.81 -25.53
N THR A 453 -0.20 -15.20 -24.32
CA THR A 453 -0.09 -16.60 -23.87
C THR A 453 -0.72 -16.77 -22.49
N ASN A 454 -1.08 -18.01 -22.15
CA ASN A 454 -1.73 -18.37 -20.88
C ASN A 454 -0.83 -18.08 -19.68
N ASP A 455 0.48 -18.35 -19.81
CA ASP A 455 1.45 -18.09 -18.75
C ASP A 455 1.62 -16.60 -18.50
N VAL A 456 1.66 -15.78 -19.56
CA VAL A 456 1.74 -14.32 -19.43
C VAL A 456 0.47 -13.77 -18.79
N ALA A 457 -0.71 -14.27 -19.14
CA ALA A 457 -1.98 -13.87 -18.50
C ALA A 457 -2.00 -14.25 -17.01
N THR A 458 -1.59 -15.48 -16.70
CA THR A 458 -1.51 -16.01 -15.33
C THR A 458 -0.52 -15.21 -14.48
N GLN A 459 0.66 -14.91 -15.03
CA GLN A 459 1.68 -14.13 -14.34
C GLN A 459 1.22 -12.69 -14.12
N ALA A 460 0.61 -12.05 -15.13
CA ALA A 460 0.03 -10.72 -14.99
C ALA A 460 -1.03 -10.65 -13.88
N GLY A 461 -1.89 -11.68 -13.75
CA GLY A 461 -2.83 -11.81 -12.64
C GLY A 461 -2.14 -11.93 -11.28
N LYS A 462 -1.14 -12.81 -11.16
CA LYS A 462 -0.36 -12.97 -9.92
C LYS A 462 0.38 -11.69 -9.50
N ASP A 463 1.04 -11.04 -10.45
CA ASP A 463 1.73 -9.77 -10.22
C ASP A 463 0.74 -8.66 -9.83
N GLY A 464 -0.45 -8.67 -10.43
CA GLY A 464 -1.55 -7.76 -10.08
C GLY A 464 -2.05 -7.94 -8.65
N VAL A 465 -2.30 -9.19 -8.23
CA VAL A 465 -2.65 -9.52 -6.85
C VAL A 465 -1.57 -9.03 -5.88
N ALA A 466 -0.30 -9.31 -6.18
CA ALA A 466 0.81 -8.85 -5.35
C ALA A 466 0.89 -7.31 -5.25
N ALA A 467 0.62 -6.59 -6.34
CA ALA A 467 0.59 -5.13 -6.35
C ALA A 467 -0.57 -4.56 -5.51
N ILE A 468 -1.75 -5.18 -5.57
CA ILE A 468 -2.91 -4.82 -4.73
C ILE A 468 -2.61 -5.08 -3.25
N GLU A 469 -2.01 -6.22 -2.93
CA GLU A 469 -1.62 -6.57 -1.56
C GLU A 469 -0.56 -5.61 -0.99
N ALA A 470 0.32 -5.09 -1.85
CA ALA A 470 1.31 -4.09 -1.48
C ALA A 470 0.71 -2.71 -1.14
N VAL A 471 -0.56 -2.45 -1.43
CA VAL A 471 -1.26 -1.26 -0.92
C VAL A 471 -1.46 -1.41 0.59
N THR A 472 -0.58 -0.77 1.34
CA THR A 472 -0.55 -0.80 2.80
C THR A 472 -1.66 0.07 3.39
N VAL A 473 -2.54 -0.53 4.19
CA VAL A 473 -3.56 0.19 4.96
C VAL A 473 -2.97 0.51 6.35
N PRO A 474 -2.70 1.78 6.67
CA PRO A 474 -2.20 2.14 7.99
C PRO A 474 -3.26 1.89 9.07
N ALA A 475 -2.83 1.47 10.26
CA ALA A 475 -3.73 1.24 11.38
C ALA A 475 -4.39 2.55 11.86
N ASP A 476 -3.64 3.65 11.86
CA ASP A 476 -4.06 4.95 12.36
C ASP A 476 -3.82 6.09 11.34
N SER A 477 -4.60 7.15 11.48
CA SER A 477 -4.51 8.35 10.63
C SER A 477 -3.26 9.17 10.96
N GLY A 478 -2.50 9.54 9.94
CA GLY A 478 -1.37 10.46 10.10
C GLY A 478 -1.83 11.85 10.52
N VAL A 479 -3.00 12.27 10.03
CA VAL A 479 -3.59 13.59 10.33
C VAL A 479 -4.04 13.67 11.79
N LYS A 480 -4.75 12.65 12.29
CA LYS A 480 -5.17 12.59 13.71
C LYS A 480 -3.98 12.56 14.66
N LYS A 481 -2.94 11.79 14.32
CA LYS A 481 -1.71 11.73 15.11
C LYS A 481 -1.05 13.10 15.27
N ASN A 482 -0.94 13.86 14.17
CA ASN A 482 -0.36 15.21 14.21
C ASN A 482 -1.22 16.18 15.02
N ALA A 483 -2.55 16.10 14.89
CA ALA A 483 -3.46 16.93 15.68
C ALA A 483 -3.37 16.63 17.19
N ASN A 484 -3.34 15.34 17.57
CA ASN A 484 -3.16 14.92 18.96
C ASN A 484 -1.82 15.39 19.53
N GLN A 485 -0.74 15.40 18.73
CA GLN A 485 0.55 15.96 19.14
C GLN A 485 0.45 17.47 19.42
N ALA A 486 -0.24 18.23 18.57
CA ALA A 486 -0.44 19.67 18.79
C ALA A 486 -1.23 19.96 20.09
N ILE A 487 -2.21 19.10 20.42
CA ILE A 487 -2.94 19.17 21.69
C ILE A 487 -2.01 18.87 22.88
N ASP A 488 -1.14 17.86 22.76
CA ASP A 488 -0.15 17.55 23.79
C ASP A 488 0.84 18.69 24.02
N ASP A 489 1.32 19.32 22.94
CA ASP A 489 2.23 20.46 23.00
C ASP A 489 1.55 21.67 23.69
N ALA A 490 0.30 21.99 23.32
CA ALA A 490 -0.48 23.04 23.95
C ALA A 490 -0.71 22.77 25.45
N LEU A 491 -1.07 21.53 25.81
CA LEU A 491 -1.25 21.11 27.21
C LEU A 491 0.05 21.27 28.01
N ASN A 492 1.19 20.85 27.46
CA ASN A 492 2.48 20.93 28.14
C ASN A 492 2.93 22.39 28.32
N ASN A 493 2.68 23.26 27.34
CA ASN A 493 2.92 24.69 27.46
C ASN A 493 2.07 25.31 28.57
N LYS A 494 0.77 25.03 28.59
CA LYS A 494 -0.15 25.53 29.63
C LYS A 494 0.22 25.02 31.03
N LYS A 495 0.60 23.73 31.17
CA LYS A 495 1.13 23.18 32.43
C LYS A 495 2.38 23.90 32.90
N SER A 496 3.27 24.26 31.97
CA SER A 496 4.50 25.00 32.30
C SER A 496 4.19 26.43 32.77
N GLU A 497 3.24 27.11 32.13
CA GLU A 497 2.73 28.42 32.56
C GLU A 497 2.15 28.35 33.98
N ILE A 498 1.26 27.38 34.26
CA ILE A 498 0.63 27.20 35.57
C ILE A 498 1.67 26.86 36.65
N ASN A 499 2.58 25.92 36.37
CA ASN A 499 3.61 25.52 37.34
C ASN A 499 4.57 26.66 37.65
N GLY A 500 4.91 27.48 36.65
CA GLY A 500 5.76 28.65 36.79
C GLY A 500 5.12 29.82 37.54
N ALA A 501 3.80 29.83 37.73
CA ALA A 501 3.11 30.90 38.47
C ALA A 501 3.51 30.87 39.94
N THR A 502 4.13 31.94 40.44
CA THR A 502 4.60 32.03 41.83
C THR A 502 3.54 32.57 42.78
N ASN A 503 2.46 33.14 42.27
CA ASN A 503 1.45 33.89 43.00
C ASN A 503 0.16 33.10 43.29
N ILE A 504 0.20 31.77 43.12
CA ILE A 504 -0.90 30.85 43.39
C ILE A 504 -0.36 29.62 44.13
N ASP A 505 -1.19 29.00 44.97
CA ASP A 505 -0.82 27.83 45.74
C ASP A 505 -0.83 26.54 44.88
N GLN A 506 -0.29 25.45 45.43
CA GLN A 506 -0.24 24.17 44.72
C GLN A 506 -1.64 23.57 44.45
N PRO A 507 -2.60 23.57 45.40
CA PRO A 507 -3.97 23.11 45.11
C PRO A 507 -4.65 23.84 43.93
N THR A 508 -4.50 25.15 43.80
CA THR A 508 -5.00 25.92 42.65
C THR A 508 -4.27 25.52 41.38
N LYS A 509 -2.95 25.33 41.42
CA LYS A 509 -2.19 24.80 40.26
C LYS A 509 -2.72 23.44 39.82
N ASP A 510 -2.92 22.52 40.75
CA ASP A 510 -3.40 21.16 40.47
C ASP A 510 -4.80 21.19 39.83
N ASN A 511 -5.69 22.06 40.30
CA ASN A 511 -7.02 22.27 39.71
C ASN A 511 -6.94 22.82 38.28
N LEU A 512 -6.13 23.85 38.03
CA LEU A 512 -5.96 24.42 36.67
C LEU A 512 -5.30 23.41 35.71
N ILE A 513 -4.32 22.63 36.20
CA ILE A 513 -3.70 21.54 35.44
C ILE A 513 -4.74 20.48 35.08
N LYS A 514 -5.64 20.17 36.03
CA LYS A 514 -6.75 19.25 35.78
C LYS A 514 -7.71 19.80 34.73
N GLU A 515 -8.10 21.08 34.82
CA GLU A 515 -8.96 21.72 33.81
C GLU A 515 -8.34 21.68 32.41
N ALA A 516 -7.05 22.02 32.28
CA ALA A 516 -6.33 21.95 31.02
C ALA A 516 -6.23 20.50 30.49
N THR A 517 -5.99 19.53 31.39
CA THR A 517 -5.93 18.10 31.02
C THR A 517 -7.29 17.56 30.58
N ASP A 518 -8.37 17.97 31.25
CA ASP A 518 -9.74 17.61 30.88
C ASP A 518 -10.11 18.21 29.51
N ALA A 519 -9.71 19.46 29.24
CA ALA A 519 -9.89 20.11 27.93
C ALA A 519 -9.13 19.37 26.82
N ALA A 520 -7.87 19.02 27.06
CA ALA A 520 -7.05 18.24 26.13
C ALA A 520 -7.67 16.84 25.85
N THR A 521 -8.13 16.15 26.89
CA THR A 521 -8.76 14.83 26.75
C THR A 521 -10.02 14.91 25.88
N LYS A 522 -10.89 15.90 26.13
CA LYS A 522 -12.10 16.13 25.30
C LYS A 522 -11.74 16.43 23.84
N ALA A 523 -10.67 17.18 23.59
CA ALA A 523 -10.21 17.49 22.24
C ALA A 523 -9.72 16.23 21.51
N LYS A 524 -8.91 15.39 22.16
CA LYS A 524 -8.44 14.12 21.59
C LYS A 524 -9.60 13.17 21.27
N ASP A 525 -10.57 13.05 22.18
CA ASP A 525 -11.78 12.24 21.95
C ASP A 525 -12.60 12.74 20.75
N ALA A 526 -12.61 14.06 20.50
CA ALA A 526 -13.30 14.65 19.36
C ALA A 526 -12.52 14.44 18.05
N ILE A 527 -11.19 14.59 18.08
CA ILE A 527 -10.28 14.28 16.97
C ILE A 527 -10.39 12.81 16.55
N ASP A 528 -10.46 11.90 17.51
CA ASP A 528 -10.59 10.47 17.22
C ASP A 528 -11.91 10.14 16.50
N LYS A 529 -12.98 10.85 16.84
CA LYS A 529 -14.32 10.73 16.22
C LYS A 529 -14.44 11.46 14.88
N ALA A 530 -13.57 12.41 14.58
CA ALA A 530 -13.60 13.16 13.33
C ALA A 530 -13.36 12.23 12.14
N THR A 531 -14.16 12.37 11.07
CA THR A 531 -14.08 11.51 9.89
C THR A 531 -13.33 12.16 8.73
N THR A 532 -13.27 13.49 8.67
CA THR A 532 -12.56 14.22 7.60
C THR A 532 -11.32 14.95 8.14
N ASN A 533 -10.36 15.23 7.26
CA ASN A 533 -9.19 16.05 7.62
C ASN A 533 -9.58 17.44 8.13
N ASN A 534 -10.66 18.02 7.58
CA ASN A 534 -11.14 19.34 8.00
C ASN A 534 -11.77 19.32 9.41
N ASP A 535 -12.49 18.25 9.75
CA ASP A 535 -13.04 18.07 11.08
C ASP A 535 -11.91 17.90 12.10
N VAL A 536 -10.87 17.11 11.77
CA VAL A 536 -9.69 16.96 12.63
C VAL A 536 -9.03 18.33 12.90
N ALA A 537 -8.82 19.15 11.86
CA ALA A 537 -8.25 20.49 12.01
C ALA A 537 -9.15 21.43 12.85
N THR A 538 -10.46 21.30 12.69
CA THR A 538 -11.45 22.07 13.46
C THR A 538 -11.41 21.69 14.94
N GLU A 539 -11.41 20.40 15.26
CA GLU A 539 -11.36 19.91 16.65
C GLU A 539 -10.00 20.17 17.30
N GLN A 540 -8.90 20.11 16.55
CA GLN A 540 -7.59 20.58 17.02
C GLN A 540 -7.66 22.05 17.46
N THR A 541 -8.19 22.93 16.61
CA THR A 541 -8.29 24.37 16.89
C THR A 541 -9.18 24.66 18.10
N LYS A 542 -10.32 23.98 18.21
CA LYS A 542 -11.19 24.08 19.39
C LYS A 542 -10.46 23.63 20.65
N GLY A 543 -9.72 22.52 20.57
CA GLY A 543 -8.95 21.96 21.68
C GLY A 543 -7.85 22.88 22.17
N THR A 544 -7.02 23.41 21.27
CA THR A 544 -5.96 24.37 21.63
C THR A 544 -6.56 25.63 22.27
N ASN A 545 -7.65 26.17 21.70
CA ASN A 545 -8.33 27.34 22.27
C ASN A 545 -8.92 27.06 23.66
N ALA A 546 -9.48 25.86 23.88
CA ALA A 546 -10.02 25.47 25.17
C ALA A 546 -8.93 25.31 26.24
N ILE A 547 -7.76 24.78 25.88
CA ILE A 547 -6.58 24.70 26.76
C ILE A 547 -6.06 26.11 27.09
N ASP A 548 -5.93 26.97 26.07
CA ASP A 548 -5.45 28.34 26.24
C ASP A 548 -6.39 29.21 27.10
N ALA A 549 -7.70 28.96 27.03
CA ALA A 549 -8.72 29.63 27.83
C ALA A 549 -8.64 29.32 29.34
N VAL A 550 -7.86 28.30 29.76
CA VAL A 550 -7.57 28.06 31.17
C VAL A 550 -6.71 29.21 31.69
N LYS A 551 -7.34 30.11 32.44
CA LYS A 551 -6.74 31.36 32.91
C LYS A 551 -6.00 31.18 34.23
N VAL A 552 -4.73 31.59 34.27
CA VAL A 552 -3.94 31.65 35.49
C VAL A 552 -4.26 32.96 36.24
N PRO A 553 -4.82 32.91 37.47
CA PRO A 553 -5.10 34.12 38.25
C PRO A 553 -3.80 34.85 38.63
N SER A 554 -3.80 36.18 38.58
CA SER A 554 -2.64 37.02 38.94
C SER A 554 -3.00 38.13 39.93
N LEU A 555 -2.08 38.42 40.87
CA LEU A 555 -2.13 39.63 41.71
C LEU A 555 -2.16 40.92 40.88
N THR A 556 -1.56 40.90 39.68
CA THR A 556 -1.55 42.05 38.76
C THR A 556 -2.94 42.34 38.19
N ASP A 557 -3.79 41.33 38.01
CA ASP A 557 -5.18 41.53 37.57
C ASP A 557 -5.97 42.28 38.64
N SER A 558 -5.79 41.91 39.92
CA SER A 558 -6.42 42.60 41.06
C SER A 558 -5.86 44.02 41.25
N GLN A 559 -4.55 44.20 41.09
CA GLN A 559 -3.89 45.51 41.11
C GLN A 559 -4.45 46.44 40.04
N THR A 560 -4.58 45.97 38.80
CA THR A 560 -5.05 46.77 37.66
C THR A 560 -6.49 47.19 37.86
N ALA A 561 -7.38 46.27 38.26
CA ALA A 561 -8.78 46.58 38.56
C ALA A 561 -8.92 47.63 39.68
N ALA A 562 -8.12 47.50 40.75
CA ALA A 562 -8.15 48.45 41.87
C ALA A 562 -7.63 49.85 41.47
N LYS A 563 -6.57 49.93 40.65
CA LYS A 563 -6.08 51.21 40.11
C LYS A 563 -7.10 51.87 39.20
N GLN A 564 -7.78 51.10 38.35
CA GLN A 564 -8.84 51.61 37.48
C GLN A 564 -10.02 52.15 38.30
N ALA A 565 -10.44 51.46 39.36
CA ALA A 565 -11.50 51.94 40.24
C ALA A 565 -11.13 53.29 40.92
N ILE A 566 -9.86 53.48 41.29
CA ILE A 566 -9.38 54.77 41.81
C ILE A 566 -9.42 55.86 40.73
N ASP A 567 -9.04 55.54 39.49
CA ASP A 567 -9.11 56.49 38.37
C ASP A 567 -10.53 56.95 38.09
N GLU A 568 -11.49 56.04 38.13
CA GLU A 568 -12.91 56.30 37.91
C GLU A 568 -13.58 57.00 39.11
N THR A 569 -12.91 57.05 40.28
CA THR A 569 -13.44 57.73 41.47
C THR A 569 -13.46 59.25 41.28
N SER A 570 -14.63 59.87 41.39
CA SER A 570 -14.82 61.32 41.34
C SER A 570 -14.58 61.98 42.70
N GLY A 571 -14.19 63.25 42.72
CA GLY A 571 -13.98 64.02 43.96
C GLY A 571 -12.57 63.95 44.56
N LEU A 572 -11.70 63.04 44.08
CA LEU A 572 -10.27 63.01 44.42
C LEU A 572 -9.44 63.86 43.45
N THR A 573 -8.36 64.46 43.96
CA THR A 573 -7.33 65.09 43.12
C THR A 573 -6.40 64.05 42.49
N ASP A 574 -5.67 64.44 41.45
CA ASP A 574 -4.69 63.56 40.80
C ASP A 574 -3.62 63.06 41.78
N ASP A 575 -3.15 63.91 42.70
CA ASP A 575 -2.18 63.53 43.75
C ASP A 575 -2.75 62.50 44.73
N GLN A 576 -4.03 62.62 45.10
CA GLN A 576 -4.71 61.66 45.98
C GLN A 576 -4.91 60.31 45.28
N LYS A 577 -5.30 60.34 44.00
CA LYS A 577 -5.40 59.13 43.17
C LYS A 577 -4.04 58.45 43.04
N GLN A 578 -2.98 59.22 42.79
CA GLN A 578 -1.63 58.68 42.70
C GLN A 578 -1.18 58.06 44.03
N THR A 579 -1.42 58.74 45.16
CA THR A 579 -1.12 58.19 46.50
C THR A 579 -1.80 56.85 46.74
N ALA A 580 -3.08 56.72 46.38
CA ALA A 580 -3.80 55.46 46.53
C ALA A 580 -3.27 54.36 45.59
N LYS A 581 -2.87 54.70 44.36
CA LYS A 581 -2.21 53.76 43.43
C LYS A 581 -0.85 53.29 43.93
N ASP A 582 -0.06 54.18 44.52
CA ASP A 582 1.25 53.84 45.11
C ASP A 582 1.08 52.90 46.32
N GLN A 583 0.03 53.09 47.12
CA GLN A 583 -0.32 52.18 48.21
C GLN A 583 -0.75 50.79 47.70
N ILE A 584 -1.44 50.70 46.57
CA ILE A 584 -1.74 49.42 45.91
C ILE A 584 -0.43 48.75 45.47
N ASP A 585 0.48 49.49 44.85
CA ASP A 585 1.78 48.95 44.41
C ASP A 585 2.56 48.38 45.58
N LYS A 586 2.60 49.12 46.70
CA LYS A 586 3.19 48.65 47.93
C LYS A 586 2.53 47.36 48.44
N ALA A 587 1.19 47.31 48.47
CA ALA A 587 0.46 46.12 48.94
C ALA A 587 0.76 44.88 48.07
N VAL A 588 0.93 45.08 46.76
CA VAL A 588 1.31 44.02 45.81
C VAL A 588 2.75 43.54 46.06
N ASP A 589 3.69 44.46 46.27
CA ASP A 589 5.09 44.11 46.53
C ASP A 589 5.26 43.40 47.88
N ASP A 590 4.56 43.86 48.92
CA ASP A 590 4.51 43.19 50.22
C ASP A 590 3.92 41.77 50.08
N ALA A 591 2.85 41.61 49.29
CA ALA A 591 2.25 40.31 49.03
C ALA A 591 3.22 39.36 48.29
N LYS A 592 3.91 39.85 47.26
CA LYS A 592 4.92 39.06 46.52
C LYS A 592 6.04 38.58 47.43
N GLU A 593 6.55 39.45 48.31
CA GLU A 593 7.61 39.08 49.24
C GLU A 593 7.12 38.08 50.30
N ASN A 594 5.89 38.24 50.81
CA ASN A 594 5.30 37.27 51.74
C ASN A 594 5.08 35.90 51.08
N ILE A 595 4.63 35.87 49.83
CA ILE A 595 4.48 34.65 49.03
C ILE A 595 5.84 33.95 48.85
N LYS A 596 6.89 34.71 48.51
CA LYS A 596 8.25 34.20 48.35
C LYS A 596 8.81 33.61 49.66
N ASN A 597 8.43 34.18 50.80
CA ASN A 597 8.90 33.76 52.12
C ASN A 597 8.03 32.65 52.75
N ALA A 598 6.94 32.24 52.10
CA ALA A 598 6.09 31.16 52.59
C ALA A 598 6.85 29.81 52.60
N SER A 599 6.75 29.09 53.71
CA SER A 599 7.43 27.80 53.90
C SER A 599 6.68 26.61 53.33
N ASP A 600 5.38 26.77 53.05
CA ASP A 600 4.51 25.72 52.54
C ASP A 600 3.38 26.31 51.68
N ASN A 601 2.59 25.42 51.08
CA ASN A 601 1.49 25.79 50.20
C ASN A 601 0.39 26.59 50.91
N LYS A 602 0.15 26.30 52.20
CA LYS A 602 -0.84 27.04 52.98
C LYS A 602 -0.36 28.47 53.21
N GLY A 603 0.93 28.66 53.49
CA GLY A 603 1.56 29.97 53.61
C GLY A 603 1.46 30.79 52.32
N VAL A 604 1.65 30.17 51.14
CA VAL A 604 1.48 30.85 49.85
C VAL A 604 0.03 31.29 49.63
N ALA A 605 -0.93 30.42 49.93
CA ALA A 605 -2.35 30.74 49.84
C ALA A 605 -2.73 31.89 50.78
N ASP A 606 -2.37 31.76 52.06
CA ASP A 606 -2.64 32.76 53.09
C ASP A 606 -2.00 34.12 52.73
N ALA A 607 -0.76 34.13 52.20
CA ALA A 607 -0.07 35.34 51.78
C ALA A 607 -0.71 36.00 50.54
N THR A 608 -1.20 35.20 49.59
CA THR A 608 -1.93 35.68 48.41
C THR A 608 -3.26 36.32 48.82
N ASP A 609 -4.05 35.64 49.65
CA ASP A 609 -5.33 36.14 50.16
C ASP A 609 -5.15 37.41 50.99
N ALA A 610 -4.13 37.45 51.84
CA ALA A 610 -3.76 38.64 52.60
C ALA A 610 -3.37 39.81 51.67
N GLY A 611 -2.61 39.52 50.61
CA GLY A 611 -2.25 40.50 49.58
C GLY A 611 -3.47 41.09 48.87
N LYS A 612 -4.40 40.23 48.42
CA LYS A 612 -5.65 40.66 47.79
C LYS A 612 -6.50 41.51 48.74
N LEU A 613 -6.62 41.08 50.01
CA LEU A 613 -7.32 41.83 51.04
C LEU A 613 -6.66 43.21 51.28
N ALA A 614 -5.34 43.30 51.25
CA ALA A 614 -4.63 44.56 51.40
C ALA A 614 -4.92 45.53 50.24
N ILE A 615 -4.95 45.04 49.00
CA ILE A 615 -5.33 45.82 47.81
C ILE A 615 -6.77 46.34 47.96
N ASP A 616 -7.72 45.47 48.31
CA ASP A 616 -9.13 45.82 48.50
C ASP A 616 -9.28 46.92 49.59
N LYS A 617 -8.51 46.81 50.68
CA LYS A 617 -8.48 47.81 51.77
C LYS A 617 -7.95 49.17 51.35
N VAL A 618 -7.04 49.26 50.38
CA VAL A 618 -6.52 50.54 49.87
C VAL A 618 -7.57 51.22 49.01
N SER A 619 -8.15 50.47 48.05
CA SER A 619 -9.22 50.96 47.18
C SER A 619 -10.45 51.45 47.98
N ALA A 620 -10.86 50.69 49.01
CA ALA A 620 -11.95 51.08 49.90
C ALA A 620 -11.67 52.40 50.65
N LYS A 621 -10.43 52.64 51.11
CA LYS A 621 -10.08 53.89 51.79
C LYS A 621 -10.12 55.09 50.84
N ALA A 622 -9.69 54.92 49.59
CA ALA A 622 -9.77 55.97 48.59
C ALA A 622 -11.24 56.38 48.30
N ALA A 623 -12.17 55.44 48.30
CA ALA A 623 -13.60 55.74 48.18
C ALA A 623 -14.15 56.56 49.37
N ILE A 624 -13.65 56.30 50.59
CA ILE A 624 -13.99 57.13 51.77
C ILE A 624 -13.41 58.54 51.62
N ASP A 625 -12.15 58.67 51.19
CA ASP A 625 -11.52 59.97 50.96
C ASP A 625 -12.27 60.79 49.89
N ALA A 626 -12.79 60.13 48.87
CA ALA A 626 -13.63 60.75 47.85
C ALA A 626 -14.95 61.28 48.42
N ALA A 627 -15.63 60.50 49.27
CA ALA A 627 -16.84 60.91 49.95
C ALA A 627 -16.57 62.11 50.89
N VAL A 628 -15.45 62.10 51.63
CA VAL A 628 -15.00 63.23 52.45
C VAL A 628 -14.78 64.47 51.60
N ALA A 629 -14.02 64.36 50.50
CA ALA A 629 -13.72 65.49 49.64
C ALA A 629 -15.00 66.11 49.05
N ALA A 630 -15.92 65.27 48.55
CA ALA A 630 -17.22 65.72 48.07
C ALA A 630 -18.02 66.44 49.17
N LYS A 631 -18.08 65.84 50.37
CA LYS A 631 -18.86 66.40 51.47
C LYS A 631 -18.29 67.71 52.02
N LYS A 632 -16.97 67.82 52.12
CA LYS A 632 -16.29 69.07 52.50
C LYS A 632 -16.46 70.15 51.43
N SER A 633 -16.51 69.79 50.15
CA SER A 633 -16.85 70.73 49.08
C SER A 633 -18.30 71.24 49.20
N GLU A 634 -19.25 70.37 49.54
CA GLU A 634 -20.66 70.76 49.81
C GLU A 634 -20.73 71.74 50.99
N ILE A 635 -20.03 71.45 52.10
CA ILE A 635 -19.94 72.34 53.28
C ILE A 635 -19.30 73.68 52.90
N ALA A 636 -18.23 73.68 52.10
CA ALA A 636 -17.54 74.90 51.67
C ALA A 636 -18.40 75.79 50.76
N GLN A 637 -19.33 75.21 50.00
CA GLN A 637 -20.27 75.94 49.15
C GLN A 637 -21.52 76.42 49.91
N ALA A 638 -21.78 75.88 51.11
CA ALA A 638 -22.91 76.28 51.94
C ALA A 638 -22.73 77.72 52.49
N PRO A 639 -23.81 78.48 52.73
CA PRO A 639 -23.75 79.89 53.15
C PRO A 639 -23.37 80.08 54.64
N LEU A 640 -22.55 79.18 55.19
CA LEU A 640 -22.12 79.14 56.58
C LEU A 640 -20.98 80.11 56.89
N THR A 641 -20.80 80.43 58.18
CA THR A 641 -19.57 81.05 58.68
C THR A 641 -18.48 80.00 58.92
N ALA A 642 -17.22 80.43 59.05
CA ALA A 642 -16.11 79.52 59.34
C ALA A 642 -16.31 78.73 60.65
N GLU A 643 -16.92 79.35 61.68
CA GLU A 643 -17.21 78.72 62.97
C GLU A 643 -18.34 77.68 62.88
N GLU A 644 -19.31 77.86 61.97
CA GLU A 644 -20.39 76.89 61.73
C GLU A 644 -19.95 75.72 60.83
N ALA A 645 -19.04 75.96 59.88
CA ALA A 645 -18.50 74.93 59.01
C ALA A 645 -17.49 74.00 59.73
N LYS A 646 -16.77 74.51 60.72
CA LYS A 646 -15.76 73.77 61.49
C LYS A 646 -16.29 72.50 62.18
N PRO A 647 -17.39 72.51 62.97
CA PRO A 647 -17.91 71.30 63.60
C PRO A 647 -18.42 70.27 62.58
N LEU A 648 -18.95 70.70 61.42
CA LEU A 648 -19.35 69.79 60.35
C LEU A 648 -18.15 69.13 59.69
N ASN A 649 -17.09 69.88 59.39
CA ASN A 649 -15.84 69.32 58.87
C ASN A 649 -15.22 68.33 59.87
N ASN A 650 -15.25 68.63 61.17
CA ASN A 650 -14.79 67.72 62.21
C ASN A 650 -15.62 66.42 62.27
N LEU A 651 -16.94 66.51 62.09
CA LEU A 651 -17.82 65.34 62.04
C LEU A 651 -17.55 64.48 60.80
N VAL A 652 -17.36 65.10 59.63
CA VAL A 652 -16.95 64.41 58.40
C VAL A 652 -15.63 63.66 58.62
N ASP A 653 -14.65 64.30 59.25
CA ASP A 653 -13.37 63.66 59.57
C ASP A 653 -13.54 62.51 60.57
N GLN A 654 -14.36 62.69 61.61
CA GLN A 654 -14.65 61.65 62.59
C GLN A 654 -15.30 60.40 61.98
N ASP A 655 -16.32 60.58 61.13
CA ASP A 655 -17.01 59.48 60.47
C ASP A 655 -16.10 58.79 59.45
N ALA A 656 -15.24 59.55 58.76
CA ALA A 656 -14.22 58.99 57.89
C ALA A 656 -13.18 58.16 58.63
N ASP A 657 -12.71 58.63 59.79
CA ASP A 657 -11.78 57.89 60.63
C ASP A 657 -12.41 56.59 61.16
N ALA A 658 -13.68 56.64 61.58
CA ALA A 658 -14.44 55.45 61.99
C ALA A 658 -14.58 54.43 60.83
N ALA A 659 -14.90 54.91 59.62
CA ALA A 659 -15.00 54.06 58.43
C ALA A 659 -13.65 53.43 58.05
N LYS A 660 -12.57 54.22 58.05
CA LYS A 660 -11.20 53.73 57.78
C LYS A 660 -10.75 52.71 58.82
N ALA A 661 -11.12 52.88 60.09
CA ALA A 661 -10.85 51.91 61.15
C ALA A 661 -11.62 50.60 60.93
N ALA A 662 -12.89 50.66 60.53
CA ALA A 662 -13.67 49.47 60.20
C ALA A 662 -13.07 48.71 59.00
N ILE A 663 -12.64 49.42 57.95
CA ILE A 663 -11.92 48.83 56.81
C ILE A 663 -10.61 48.17 57.25
N ALA A 664 -9.86 48.80 58.15
CA ALA A 664 -8.61 48.25 58.67
C ALA A 664 -8.83 46.93 59.44
N ALA A 665 -9.89 46.86 60.25
CA ALA A 665 -10.26 45.70 61.06
C ALA A 665 -10.84 44.52 60.24
N ALA A 666 -11.37 44.79 59.04
CA ALA A 666 -11.95 43.75 58.19
C ALA A 666 -10.92 42.67 57.83
N THR A 667 -11.29 41.39 57.97
CA THR A 667 -10.42 40.24 57.69
C THR A 667 -10.73 39.57 56.36
N THR A 668 -11.75 40.02 55.63
CA THR A 668 -12.16 39.47 54.33
C THR A 668 -12.56 40.60 53.39
N SER A 669 -12.43 40.37 52.08
CA SER A 669 -12.81 41.36 51.05
C SER A 669 -14.27 41.78 51.15
N ALA A 670 -15.17 40.84 51.48
CA ALA A 670 -16.60 41.13 51.65
C ALA A 670 -16.84 42.09 52.84
N ALA A 671 -16.12 41.89 53.95
CA ALA A 671 -16.21 42.78 55.10
C ALA A 671 -15.62 44.18 54.80
N VAL A 672 -14.56 44.26 54.00
CA VAL A 672 -14.01 45.54 53.50
C VAL A 672 -15.06 46.29 52.68
N GLU A 673 -15.74 45.60 51.76
CA GLU A 673 -16.78 46.17 50.91
C GLU A 673 -17.97 46.70 51.73
N THR A 674 -18.42 45.93 52.72
CA THR A 674 -19.49 46.38 53.65
C THR A 674 -19.05 47.62 54.44
N ALA A 675 -17.83 47.62 55.01
CA ALA A 675 -17.31 48.75 55.77
C ALA A 675 -17.19 50.02 54.91
N LYS A 676 -16.73 49.88 53.67
CA LYS A 676 -16.69 50.96 52.68
C LYS A 676 -18.07 51.56 52.44
N ASN A 677 -19.05 50.73 52.09
CA ASN A 677 -20.39 51.19 51.72
C ASN A 677 -21.07 51.90 52.90
N ASN A 678 -21.01 51.32 54.09
CA ASN A 678 -21.56 51.95 55.31
C ASN A 678 -20.90 53.29 55.62
N GLY A 679 -19.57 53.37 55.46
CA GLY A 679 -18.80 54.59 55.71
C GLY A 679 -19.16 55.72 54.73
N VAL A 680 -19.19 55.42 53.43
CA VAL A 680 -19.61 56.38 52.39
C VAL A 680 -21.03 56.87 52.65
N GLU A 681 -21.96 55.97 52.96
CA GLU A 681 -23.34 56.32 53.29
C GLU A 681 -23.42 57.25 54.51
N THR A 682 -22.69 56.92 55.58
CA THR A 682 -22.66 57.73 56.81
C THR A 682 -22.19 59.16 56.53
N ILE A 683 -21.08 59.32 55.79
CA ILE A 683 -20.52 60.62 55.42
C ILE A 683 -21.49 61.42 54.55
N ASN A 684 -22.07 60.78 53.52
CA ASN A 684 -23.00 61.44 52.61
C ASN A 684 -24.26 61.94 53.33
N ASN A 685 -24.70 61.20 54.36
CA ASN A 685 -25.89 61.51 55.17
C ASN A 685 -25.67 62.64 56.20
N ILE A 686 -24.45 63.16 56.37
CA ILE A 686 -24.20 64.33 57.22
C ILE A 686 -25.00 65.53 56.67
N LYS A 687 -25.84 66.14 57.50
CA LYS A 687 -26.70 67.25 57.06
C LYS A 687 -25.90 68.55 56.99
N VAL A 688 -25.87 69.18 55.82
CA VAL A 688 -25.30 70.53 55.62
C VAL A 688 -26.43 71.57 55.70
N PRO A 689 -26.42 72.50 56.65
CA PRO A 689 -27.44 73.54 56.75
C PRO A 689 -27.42 74.49 55.54
N THR A 690 -28.61 74.89 55.07
CA THR A 690 -28.78 75.78 53.90
C THR A 690 -28.87 77.25 54.26
N THR A 691 -28.93 77.59 55.55
CA THR A 691 -28.86 78.96 56.08
C THR A 691 -27.86 79.00 57.24
N SER A 692 -27.32 80.18 57.54
CA SER A 692 -26.42 80.39 58.67
C SER A 692 -27.22 80.98 59.82
N ALA A 693 -27.37 80.23 60.91
CA ALA A 693 -28.05 80.71 62.10
C ALA A 693 -27.37 81.98 62.64
N THR A 694 -26.05 82.09 62.51
CA THR A 694 -25.29 83.28 62.94
C THR A 694 -25.58 84.49 62.06
N LYS A 695 -25.72 84.32 60.73
CA LYS A 695 -26.14 85.42 59.83
C LYS A 695 -27.62 85.77 60.03
N ASP A 696 -28.47 84.77 60.27
CA ASP A 696 -29.89 84.96 60.53
C ASP A 696 -30.11 85.71 61.86
N ASP A 697 -29.32 85.39 62.90
CA ASP A 697 -29.33 86.07 64.19
C ASP A 697 -28.68 87.47 64.11
N ALA A 698 -27.62 87.65 63.30
CA ALA A 698 -27.04 88.97 63.03
C ALA A 698 -28.01 89.89 62.28
N ASN A 699 -28.78 89.36 61.32
CA ASN A 699 -29.84 90.13 60.65
C ASN A 699 -30.97 90.49 61.63
N LYS A 700 -31.42 89.57 62.49
CA LYS A 700 -32.40 89.87 63.57
C LYS A 700 -31.86 90.81 64.65
N ALA A 701 -30.56 91.02 64.75
CA ALA A 701 -29.98 91.99 65.68
C ALA A 701 -30.02 93.43 65.13
N THR A 702 -30.42 93.61 63.87
CA THR A 702 -30.63 94.93 63.25
C THR A 702 -32.10 95.33 63.23
N ASP A 703 -32.35 96.63 63.26
CA ASP A 703 -33.70 97.19 63.21
C ASP A 703 -34.41 96.81 61.90
N ALA A 704 -33.73 96.86 60.75
CA ALA A 704 -34.27 96.43 59.45
C ALA A 704 -34.64 94.93 59.39
N GLY A 705 -33.98 94.08 60.17
CA GLY A 705 -34.32 92.65 60.24
C GLY A 705 -35.53 92.33 61.12
N ASN A 706 -35.92 93.24 62.02
CA ASN A 706 -37.03 93.07 62.96
C ASN A 706 -38.27 93.89 62.62
N ILE A 707 -38.10 94.95 61.85
CA ILE A 707 -39.16 95.88 61.49
C ILE A 707 -39.45 95.68 60.00
N THR A 708 -40.72 95.49 59.65
CA THR A 708 -41.14 95.57 58.24
C THR A 708 -41.84 96.92 58.04
N PRO A 709 -41.27 97.84 57.23
CA PRO A 709 -41.94 99.08 56.88
C PRO A 709 -43.33 98.83 56.30
N THR A 710 -44.34 99.47 56.88
CA THR A 710 -45.69 99.52 56.35
C THR A 710 -45.71 100.45 55.14
N VAL A 711 -46.12 99.93 54.00
CA VAL A 711 -46.32 100.74 52.80
C VAL A 711 -47.58 101.62 52.98
N PRO A 712 -47.53 102.95 52.79
CA PRO A 712 -48.68 103.82 52.87
C PRO A 712 -49.80 103.42 51.88
N GLY A 713 -51.05 103.45 52.34
CA GLY A 713 -52.20 103.06 51.50
C GLY A 713 -52.53 104.02 50.35
N GLY A 714 -51.97 105.24 50.36
CA GLY A 714 -52.20 106.27 49.34
C GLY A 714 -50.92 106.66 48.62
N LYS A 715 -50.94 106.63 47.28
CA LYS A 715 -49.81 107.03 46.44
C LYS A 715 -49.83 108.53 46.15
N VAL A 716 -48.65 109.15 46.15
CA VAL A 716 -48.50 110.57 45.75
C VAL A 716 -48.63 110.66 44.24
N THR A 717 -49.54 111.52 43.77
CA THR A 717 -49.73 111.75 42.33
C THR A 717 -48.67 112.74 41.84
N VAL A 718 -47.82 112.31 40.92
CA VAL A 718 -46.66 113.07 40.44
C VAL A 718 -46.69 113.24 38.92
N LYS A 719 -46.06 114.26 38.37
CA LYS A 719 -46.05 114.46 36.90
C LYS A 719 -45.06 113.54 36.18
N ASP A 720 -43.86 113.36 36.74
CA ASP A 720 -42.82 112.46 36.23
C ASP A 720 -42.40 111.49 37.34
N PRO A 721 -42.83 110.22 37.29
CA PRO A 721 -42.48 109.22 38.30
C PRO A 721 -41.00 108.90 38.43
N SER A 722 -40.16 109.30 37.47
CA SER A 722 -38.72 109.05 37.50
C SER A 722 -37.89 110.21 38.06
N HIS A 723 -38.52 111.40 38.21
CA HIS A 723 -37.89 112.63 38.67
C HIS A 723 -38.86 113.46 39.51
N LEU A 724 -39.11 113.01 40.75
CA LEU A 724 -39.92 113.75 41.70
C LEU A 724 -39.29 115.10 42.03
N THR A 725 -40.13 116.12 42.02
CA THR A 725 -39.77 117.41 42.60
C THR A 725 -39.56 117.29 44.12
N ASP A 726 -38.80 118.20 44.72
CA ASP A 726 -38.55 118.17 46.17
C ASP A 726 -39.86 118.16 46.97
N SER A 727 -40.88 118.89 46.51
CA SER A 727 -42.22 118.87 47.10
C SER A 727 -42.92 117.51 47.01
N GLU A 728 -42.72 116.76 45.91
CA GLU A 728 -43.30 115.42 45.74
C GLU A 728 -42.54 114.39 46.59
N LYS A 729 -41.20 114.50 46.69
CA LYS A 729 -40.39 113.68 47.59
C LYS A 729 -40.74 113.90 49.05
N ASP A 730 -40.91 115.14 49.46
CA ASP A 730 -41.32 115.50 50.82
C ASP A 730 -42.69 114.92 51.15
N GLN A 731 -43.62 114.91 50.19
CA GLN A 731 -44.92 114.28 50.36
C GLN A 731 -44.83 112.75 50.45
N VAL A 732 -44.00 112.11 49.62
CA VAL A 732 -43.78 110.64 49.69
C VAL A 732 -43.14 110.29 51.03
N LYS A 733 -42.09 111.01 51.42
CA LYS A 733 -41.41 110.86 52.71
C LYS A 733 -42.41 110.96 53.84
N LYS A 734 -43.23 112.01 53.84
CA LYS A 734 -44.26 112.24 54.86
C LYS A 734 -45.31 111.12 54.90
N ASN A 735 -45.76 110.63 53.74
CA ASN A 735 -46.68 109.50 53.70
C ASN A 735 -46.07 108.24 54.32
N VAL A 736 -44.79 107.96 54.04
CA VAL A 736 -44.06 106.82 54.61
C VAL A 736 -43.86 107.01 56.12
N GLU A 737 -43.50 108.21 56.57
CA GLU A 737 -43.41 108.56 58.00
C GLU A 737 -44.75 108.37 58.71
N ASP A 738 -45.84 108.91 58.16
CA ASP A 738 -47.18 108.84 58.76
C ASP A 738 -47.71 107.41 58.83
N ALA A 739 -47.47 106.59 57.80
CA ALA A 739 -47.87 105.18 57.78
C ALA A 739 -47.10 104.32 58.79
N ASN A 740 -45.92 104.78 59.22
CA ASN A 740 -45.01 104.06 60.12
C ASN A 740 -44.75 104.78 61.44
N LYS A 741 -45.55 105.80 61.76
CA LYS A 741 -45.35 106.67 62.93
C LYS A 741 -45.24 105.94 64.28
N ASP A 742 -45.78 104.72 64.36
CA ASP A 742 -45.75 103.86 65.56
C ASP A 742 -44.88 102.60 65.36
N ASN A 743 -44.22 102.47 64.20
CA ASN A 743 -43.50 101.26 63.77
C ASN A 743 -41.98 101.48 63.66
N PHE A 744 -41.54 102.73 63.44
CA PHE A 744 -40.11 103.07 63.35
C PHE A 744 -39.56 103.59 64.68
N PRO A 745 -38.33 103.19 65.09
CA PRO A 745 -37.67 103.73 66.26
C PRO A 745 -37.26 105.20 66.04
N ASP A 746 -37.16 105.94 67.14
CA ASP A 746 -36.73 107.34 67.13
C ASP A 746 -35.33 107.48 66.52
N GLY A 747 -35.19 108.37 65.54
CA GLY A 747 -33.94 108.59 64.78
C GLY A 747 -33.88 107.87 63.43
N THR A 748 -34.94 107.13 63.05
CA THR A 748 -35.08 106.57 61.70
C THR A 748 -35.15 107.70 60.66
N GLU A 749 -34.31 107.62 59.64
CA GLU A 749 -34.25 108.58 58.55
C GLU A 749 -34.85 107.99 57.29
N ILE A 750 -35.86 108.67 56.74
CA ILE A 750 -36.43 108.31 55.44
C ILE A 750 -35.90 109.25 54.39
N THR A 751 -35.28 108.68 53.36
CA THR A 751 -34.85 109.41 52.17
C THR A 751 -35.62 108.89 50.97
N VAL A 752 -36.06 109.79 50.10
CA VAL A 752 -36.80 109.44 48.89
C VAL A 752 -35.95 109.79 47.67
N GLY A 753 -35.68 108.80 46.83
CA GLY A 753 -34.97 108.97 45.57
C GLY A 753 -35.78 109.75 44.54
N ASP A 754 -35.13 110.13 43.43
CA ASP A 754 -35.78 110.81 42.29
C ASP A 754 -36.93 109.98 41.70
N ASP A 755 -36.86 108.65 41.79
CA ASP A 755 -37.87 107.70 41.32
C ASP A 755 -38.99 107.40 42.35
N GLY A 756 -38.99 108.12 43.47
CA GLY A 756 -39.92 107.89 44.57
C GLY A 756 -39.58 106.72 45.48
N THR A 757 -38.48 105.99 45.25
CA THR A 757 -38.04 104.90 46.13
C THR A 757 -37.65 105.45 47.50
N ALA A 758 -38.32 104.98 48.55
CA ALA A 758 -38.01 105.38 49.91
C ALA A 758 -37.03 104.40 50.54
N THR A 759 -35.85 104.89 50.91
CA THR A 759 -34.91 104.15 51.76
C THR A 759 -35.11 104.58 53.20
N VAL A 760 -35.51 103.64 54.04
CA VAL A 760 -35.63 103.78 55.49
C VAL A 760 -34.29 103.38 56.08
N THR A 761 -33.56 104.32 56.64
CA THR A 761 -32.31 104.07 57.35
C THR A 761 -32.58 104.15 58.85
N TYR A 762 -32.42 103.05 59.55
CA TYR A 762 -32.65 102.96 60.98
C TYR A 762 -31.47 103.55 61.77
N PRO A 763 -31.64 103.88 63.08
CA PRO A 763 -30.58 104.44 63.91
C PRO A 763 -29.32 103.57 64.00
N ASP A 764 -29.48 102.25 63.91
CA ASP A 764 -28.36 101.29 63.88
C ASP A 764 -27.60 101.27 62.53
N GLY A 765 -28.04 102.06 61.55
CA GLY A 765 -27.47 102.17 60.22
C GLY A 765 -27.96 101.09 59.23
N SER A 766 -28.77 100.13 59.69
CA SER A 766 -29.45 99.16 58.82
C SER A 766 -30.49 99.87 57.95
N LYS A 767 -30.84 99.26 56.82
CA LYS A 767 -31.68 99.91 55.81
C LYS A 767 -32.73 98.97 55.25
N ASP A 768 -33.94 99.48 55.15
CA ASP A 768 -35.00 98.91 54.32
C ASP A 768 -35.31 99.81 53.12
N VAL A 769 -35.85 99.20 52.08
CA VAL A 769 -36.21 99.89 50.85
C VAL A 769 -37.66 99.60 50.51
N ILE A 770 -38.48 100.65 50.43
CA ILE A 770 -39.82 100.60 49.87
C ILE A 770 -39.73 101.11 48.43
N ALA A 771 -40.07 100.26 47.48
CA ALA A 771 -39.98 100.59 46.06
C ALA A 771 -40.87 101.80 45.70
N GLY A 772 -40.36 102.72 44.88
CA GLY A 772 -41.11 103.92 44.48
C GLY A 772 -42.43 103.59 43.77
N THR A 773 -42.49 102.46 43.06
CA THR A 773 -43.72 101.95 42.44
C THR A 773 -44.87 101.76 43.41
N ASP A 774 -44.59 101.57 44.70
CA ASP A 774 -45.61 101.42 45.74
C ASP A 774 -46.04 102.75 46.37
N LEU A 775 -45.27 103.82 46.15
CA LEU A 775 -45.43 105.12 46.83
C LEU A 775 -45.95 106.24 45.92
N ILE A 776 -45.77 106.15 44.61
CA ILE A 776 -46.16 107.19 43.65
C ILE A 776 -47.02 106.68 42.49
N ILE A 777 -47.75 107.61 41.85
CA ILE A 777 -48.55 107.35 40.64
C ILE A 777 -48.52 108.57 39.70
N ALA A 778 -48.48 108.37 38.39
CA ALA A 778 -48.44 109.49 37.43
C ALA A 778 -49.78 110.23 37.29
N ALA A 779 -49.77 111.56 37.25
CA ALA A 779 -50.93 112.42 36.97
C ALA A 779 -51.41 112.25 35.52
N LYS A 780 -52.72 112.00 35.31
CA LYS A 780 -53.29 111.87 33.96
C LYS A 780 -53.67 113.25 33.39
N GLY A 781 -52.98 113.68 32.33
CA GLY A 781 -53.25 114.88 31.54
C GLY A 781 -52.86 114.71 30.07
N GLU A 782 -53.59 115.40 29.20
CA GLU A 782 -53.87 115.16 27.77
C GLU A 782 -52.73 115.39 26.74
N ASP A 783 -52.96 114.83 25.54
CA ASP A 783 -52.30 114.96 24.23
C ASP A 783 -51.06 115.88 24.08
N VAL A 784 -50.01 115.34 23.45
CA VAL A 784 -49.51 115.72 22.11
C VAL A 784 -48.12 115.10 21.85
N LEU A 785 -48.09 114.31 20.78
CA LEU A 785 -47.07 114.17 19.73
C LEU A 785 -45.61 114.60 20.00
N GLY A 786 -44.71 113.73 19.56
CA GLY A 786 -43.36 114.10 19.13
C GLY A 786 -42.30 113.38 19.95
N SER A 787 -41.79 112.25 19.46
CA SER A 787 -40.58 112.21 18.63
C SER A 787 -39.32 112.57 19.43
N LYS A 788 -38.18 111.91 19.34
CA LYS A 788 -37.67 110.83 18.50
C LYS A 788 -36.18 110.85 18.83
N TYR A 789 -35.66 109.72 19.33
CA TYR A 789 -34.31 109.23 19.10
C TYR A 789 -33.10 110.04 19.64
N HIS A 790 -32.12 109.32 20.20
CA HIS A 790 -30.83 109.01 19.57
C HIS A 790 -29.95 108.31 20.62
N SER A 791 -29.66 107.00 20.52
CA SER A 791 -28.81 106.28 19.55
C SER A 791 -27.31 106.47 19.74
N HIS A 792 -26.64 105.37 20.06
CA HIS A 792 -25.37 104.91 19.46
C HIS A 792 -25.43 103.36 19.60
N LYS A 793 -25.62 102.50 18.58
CA LYS A 793 -24.89 102.25 17.31
C LYS A 793 -23.38 102.26 17.54
N ASN A 794 -22.59 101.24 17.20
CA ASN A 794 -22.50 100.43 15.98
C ASN A 794 -21.39 99.37 16.24
N GLY A 795 -21.23 98.20 15.59
CA GLY A 795 -21.81 97.61 14.39
C GLY A 795 -21.43 96.12 14.36
N SER A 796 -22.26 95.26 13.76
CA SER A 796 -22.16 94.81 12.35
C SER A 796 -21.35 93.51 12.22
N ASN A 797 -21.76 92.49 11.46
CA ASN A 797 -22.99 92.16 10.74
C ASN A 797 -22.80 90.72 10.21
N SER A 798 -23.86 89.91 10.09
CA SER A 798 -24.23 89.13 8.88
C SER A 798 -25.09 87.90 9.20
N SER A 799 -26.35 87.98 8.72
CA SER A 799 -27.24 86.93 8.19
C SER A 799 -27.50 85.63 9.02
N GLN A 800 -28.70 85.43 9.58
CA GLN A 800 -29.95 84.95 8.91
C GLN A 800 -29.83 83.46 8.49
N ALA A 801 -30.67 82.50 8.84
CA ALA A 801 -31.86 82.39 9.68
C ALA A 801 -32.17 80.89 9.92
N ASP A 802 -33.17 80.66 10.77
CA ASP A 802 -34.05 79.50 10.85
C ASP A 802 -33.68 78.27 11.73
N ARG A 803 -34.19 78.38 12.96
CA ARG A 803 -35.14 77.46 13.63
C ARG A 803 -34.77 75.97 13.59
N VAL A 804 -34.47 75.41 14.78
CA VAL A 804 -35.37 74.49 15.51
C VAL A 804 -34.75 74.11 16.87
N LYS A 805 -35.57 74.30 17.92
CA LYS A 805 -35.69 73.61 19.22
C LYS A 805 -34.45 73.02 19.91
N GLY A 806 -34.27 73.44 21.17
CA GLY A 806 -33.52 72.67 22.17
C GLY A 806 -33.31 73.40 23.50
N ALA A 807 -34.35 74.00 24.07
CA ALA A 807 -34.29 74.50 25.43
C ALA A 807 -34.48 73.34 26.42
N SER A 808 -33.40 73.02 27.11
CA SER A 808 -33.40 72.43 28.45
C SER A 808 -34.19 73.33 29.40
N THR A 809 -35.16 72.76 30.12
CA THR A 809 -35.15 72.60 31.58
C THR A 809 -36.53 72.12 32.02
N ALA A 810 -36.57 71.05 32.83
CA ALA A 810 -37.32 70.97 34.10
C ALA A 810 -37.70 69.50 34.42
N ASN A 811 -37.02 68.99 35.46
CA ASN A 811 -37.62 68.47 36.68
C ASN A 811 -38.70 67.38 36.60
N GLY A 812 -38.42 66.25 37.26
CA GLY A 812 -39.41 65.62 38.13
C GLY A 812 -39.98 64.26 37.73
N SER A 813 -39.41 63.23 38.36
CA SER A 813 -40.15 62.29 39.22
C SER A 813 -40.99 61.13 38.62
N ILE A 814 -40.82 59.99 39.30
CA ILE A 814 -41.76 58.89 39.59
C ILE A 814 -41.82 57.68 38.63
N ALA A 815 -41.34 56.56 39.20
CA ALA A 815 -41.76 55.15 39.14
C ALA A 815 -42.63 54.64 37.98
N ASN A 816 -42.34 53.41 37.53
CA ASN A 816 -43.41 52.43 37.40
C ASN A 816 -42.96 50.96 37.48
N ALA A 817 -43.73 50.19 38.23
CA ALA A 817 -43.75 48.74 38.23
C ALA A 817 -44.93 48.25 37.38
N GLY A 818 -44.79 47.08 36.77
CA GLY A 818 -45.91 46.13 36.68
C GLY A 818 -46.66 46.01 35.34
N ASN A 819 -46.84 44.73 35.00
CA ASN A 819 -47.97 44.09 34.33
C ASN A 819 -48.05 44.07 32.79
N ASN A 820 -47.77 42.88 32.24
CA ASN A 820 -48.73 41.83 31.83
C ASN A 820 -49.99 42.22 31.02
N LEU A 821 -50.46 41.25 30.22
CA LEU A 821 -51.61 41.19 29.28
C LEU A 821 -51.20 41.46 27.82
N GLY A 822 -51.61 40.69 26.81
CA GLY A 822 -52.61 39.63 26.71
C GLY A 822 -52.72 39.17 25.25
N VAL A 823 -53.28 37.97 25.09
CA VAL A 823 -53.32 37.07 23.92
C VAL A 823 -54.40 37.45 22.89
N LYS A 824 -54.23 36.92 21.65
CA LYS A 824 -55.22 36.59 20.56
C LYS A 824 -55.09 37.45 19.29
N ALA A 825 -55.35 36.98 18.07
CA ALA A 825 -55.57 35.66 17.45
C ALA A 825 -55.60 35.87 15.91
N GLU A 826 -55.22 34.81 15.19
CA GLU A 826 -55.53 34.38 13.79
C GLU A 826 -56.26 35.29 12.78
N SER A 827 -55.78 35.30 11.53
CA SER A 827 -56.58 34.90 10.34
C SER A 827 -55.76 34.82 9.04
N ASP A 828 -55.91 33.68 8.35
CA ASP A 828 -56.20 33.45 6.92
C ASP A 828 -55.49 34.27 5.81
N ASN A 829 -54.83 33.62 4.83
CA ASN A 829 -55.47 33.06 3.62
C ASN A 829 -54.47 32.66 2.50
N ALA A 830 -54.66 31.45 1.97
CA ALA A 830 -54.77 31.03 0.55
C ALA A 830 -53.71 31.42 -0.53
N PHE A 831 -53.17 30.42 -1.27
CA PHE A 831 -53.74 29.88 -2.54
C PHE A 831 -52.67 29.34 -3.56
N VAL A 832 -52.66 28.00 -3.73
CA VAL A 832 -52.71 27.18 -4.99
C VAL A 832 -51.63 27.18 -6.09
N GLY A 833 -51.21 25.93 -6.40
CA GLY A 833 -51.30 25.31 -7.75
C GLY A 833 -49.96 24.92 -8.42
N VAL A 834 -49.76 23.78 -9.11
CA VAL A 834 -50.63 22.71 -9.62
C VAL A 834 -49.78 21.47 -10.02
N LYS A 835 -50.32 20.28 -9.69
CA LYS A 835 -50.35 18.92 -10.30
C LYS A 835 -49.34 18.40 -11.35
N GLY A 836 -49.15 17.06 -11.25
CA GLY A 836 -49.47 16.09 -12.33
C GLY A 836 -48.62 14.82 -12.29
N GLU A 837 -49.07 13.72 -11.66
CA GLU A 837 -49.54 12.44 -12.28
C GLU A 837 -48.38 11.50 -12.69
N SER A 838 -48.35 10.17 -12.48
CA SER A 838 -49.36 9.16 -12.12
C SER A 838 -48.67 7.84 -11.66
N ASP A 839 -49.36 7.13 -10.76
CA ASP A 839 -49.60 5.68 -10.63
C ASP A 839 -48.59 4.64 -11.17
N ASN A 840 -48.13 3.70 -10.31
CA ASN A 840 -48.79 2.38 -10.09
C ASN A 840 -47.86 1.42 -9.28
N ALA A 841 -48.15 1.24 -7.98
CA ALA A 841 -48.49 -0.02 -7.27
C ALA A 841 -47.58 -1.29 -7.47
N ILE A 842 -47.25 -2.20 -6.53
CA ILE A 842 -47.77 -2.70 -5.23
C ILE A 842 -46.63 -3.54 -4.59
N GLY A 843 -46.51 -3.61 -3.25
CA GLY A 843 -45.82 -4.77 -2.66
C GLY A 843 -45.33 -4.79 -1.20
N ASN A 844 -46.14 -4.34 -0.24
CA ASN A 844 -46.17 -4.72 1.20
C ASN A 844 -45.15 -5.77 1.75
N ASN A 845 -44.43 -5.45 2.85
CA ASN A 845 -44.90 -5.78 4.22
C ASN A 845 -43.85 -5.54 5.33
N LYS A 846 -44.25 -4.69 6.28
CA LYS A 846 -44.31 -4.91 7.75
C LYS A 846 -43.09 -5.52 8.48
N ALA A 847 -42.38 -4.64 9.18
CA ALA A 847 -41.54 -5.00 10.33
C ALA A 847 -42.39 -5.12 11.61
N THR A 848 -42.19 -6.19 12.37
CA THR A 848 -42.59 -6.31 13.77
C THR A 848 -41.40 -6.76 14.59
N SER A 849 -41.02 -5.93 15.55
CA SER A 849 -40.08 -6.19 16.63
C SER A 849 -40.76 -6.98 17.75
N LEU A 850 -40.10 -7.99 18.34
CA LEU A 850 -40.10 -8.17 19.81
C LEU A 850 -39.02 -9.17 20.30
N LYS A 851 -38.48 -8.80 21.48
CA LYS A 851 -37.48 -9.45 22.35
C LYS A 851 -37.75 -10.92 22.71
N THR A 852 -36.66 -11.65 23.02
CA THR A 852 -36.43 -12.34 24.32
C THR A 852 -34.99 -12.88 24.43
N LEU A 853 -34.44 -12.88 25.66
CA LEU A 853 -33.10 -13.31 26.14
C LEU A 853 -33.16 -14.76 26.73
N PRO A 854 -32.12 -15.32 27.38
CA PRO A 854 -31.05 -16.20 26.87
C PRO A 854 -31.11 -17.65 27.48
N GLN A 855 -30.20 -18.57 27.10
CA GLN A 855 -29.46 -19.52 27.99
C GLN A 855 -28.87 -20.78 27.30
N THR A 856 -27.58 -21.02 27.61
CA THR A 856 -26.85 -22.29 27.93
C THR A 856 -26.83 -23.51 26.97
N GLY A 857 -25.61 -23.88 26.56
CA GLY A 857 -25.01 -25.17 26.99
C GLY A 857 -24.82 -26.32 25.96
N THR A 858 -23.56 -26.77 25.84
CA THR A 858 -23.06 -28.14 25.45
C THR A 858 -23.20 -28.57 23.98
N LYS A 859 -22.36 -29.40 23.33
CA LYS A 859 -21.03 -30.03 23.49
C LYS A 859 -20.74 -30.70 22.11
N ASP A 860 -19.46 -30.79 21.72
CA ASP A 860 -18.81 -31.74 20.80
C ASP A 860 -19.55 -32.32 19.57
N THR A 861 -19.02 -32.13 18.35
CA THR A 861 -18.26 -33.17 17.59
C THR A 861 -17.85 -32.69 16.17
N SER A 862 -16.54 -32.83 15.90
CA SER A 862 -15.84 -33.05 14.61
C SER A 862 -16.48 -32.67 13.27
N ILE A 863 -15.74 -31.90 12.45
CA ILE A 863 -15.31 -32.30 11.09
C ILE A 863 -14.12 -31.42 10.64
N LEU A 864 -12.96 -32.09 10.54
CA LEU A 864 -11.87 -31.97 9.57
C LEU A 864 -11.85 -30.73 8.64
N GLY A 865 -11.00 -29.75 8.96
CA GLY A 865 -10.56 -28.71 8.02
C GLY A 865 -9.22 -29.08 7.40
N VAL A 866 -9.20 -29.36 6.10
CA VAL A 866 -7.98 -29.51 5.31
C VAL A 866 -7.51 -28.11 4.92
N LEU A 867 -6.43 -27.65 5.55
CA LEU A 867 -5.68 -26.46 5.17
C LEU A 867 -4.26 -26.92 4.82
N GLY A 868 -3.84 -26.68 3.58
CA GLY A 868 -2.45 -26.92 3.19
C GLY A 868 -2.22 -26.71 1.70
N MET A 869 -1.52 -25.62 1.37
CA MET A 869 -0.19 -25.70 0.76
C MET A 869 0.36 -24.30 0.52
N LEU A 870 1.40 -23.94 1.27
CA LEU A 870 2.36 -22.93 0.86
C LEU A 870 3.77 -23.52 1.05
N LEU A 871 4.48 -23.60 -0.07
CA LEU A 871 5.92 -23.44 -0.30
C LEU A 871 6.93 -24.05 0.69
N ALA A 872 7.78 -24.93 0.16
CA ALA A 872 9.16 -25.07 0.61
C ALA A 872 10.08 -25.40 -0.57
N SER A 873 10.91 -24.43 -0.94
CA SER A 873 12.18 -24.63 -1.65
C SER A 873 13.33 -24.47 -0.66
N LEU A 874 14.49 -25.02 -1.04
CA LEU A 874 15.80 -25.05 -0.36
C LEU A 874 16.10 -26.22 0.59
N GLY A 875 16.77 -27.23 0.01
CA GLY A 875 18.13 -27.63 0.42
C GLY A 875 18.27 -28.62 1.57
N LEU A 876 18.83 -29.81 1.27
CA LEU A 876 19.88 -30.38 2.12
C LEU A 876 20.70 -31.47 1.42
N PHE A 877 22.01 -31.25 1.41
CA PHE A 877 23.08 -32.23 1.30
C PHE A 877 22.96 -33.32 2.37
N GLY A 878 23.41 -34.54 2.04
CA GLY A 878 24.23 -35.33 2.98
C GLY A 878 23.71 -36.69 3.44
N PHE A 879 24.51 -37.71 3.11
CA PHE A 879 24.71 -39.01 3.78
C PHE A 879 23.74 -40.17 3.52
N LYS A 880 24.19 -41.07 2.64
CA LYS A 880 24.12 -42.52 2.91
C LYS A 880 25.31 -43.25 2.27
N LYS A 881 26.33 -43.61 3.07
CA LYS A 881 27.27 -44.69 2.71
C LYS A 881 27.27 -45.72 3.82
N LYS A 882 26.97 -46.95 3.42
CA LYS A 882 26.89 -48.17 4.24
C LYS A 882 28.27 -48.51 4.82
N ARG A 883 28.23 -49.08 6.04
CA ARG A 883 29.27 -49.94 6.63
C ARG A 883 29.35 -51.23 5.82
N ASP A 884 30.57 -51.67 5.55
CA ASP A 884 30.91 -53.08 5.41
C ASP A 884 31.85 -53.45 6.56
N GLU A 885 31.61 -54.62 7.15
CA GLU A 885 32.45 -55.30 8.12
C GLU A 885 33.33 -56.36 7.42
N LYS A 886 34.56 -56.48 7.94
CA LYS A 886 35.57 -57.55 7.80
C LYS A 886 36.42 -57.63 6.55
#